data_AF-A0A0D2IYW3-F1
#
_entry.id   AF-A0A0D2IYW3-F1
#
_cell.length_a   1.000
_cell.length_b   1.000
_cell.length_c   1.000
_cell.angle_alpha   90.00
_cell.angle_beta   90.00
_cell.angle_gamma   90.00
#
_symmetry.space_group_name_H-M   'P 1'
#
loop_
_entity.id
_entity.type
_entity.pdbx_description
1 polymer ?
#
loop_
_entity_poly.entity_id
_entity_poly.type
_entity_poly.pdbx_seq_one_letter_code
_entity_poly.pdbx_strand_id
1 'polypeptide(L)'
;MDKLPEEILIEILDYLEPQELVSIQLTCSTLSKLARANPLWRQKCFEKSPSASMRATNSILNTLTSALQGLTLSERPRQSRGPPSNGHVPERLGESARARAVNQWDLSSQGERVDWYSEYKARYAPLSVEWLVNDTTRHLEIRGIASLGATDKTLGYLEDGSICIWDLSRGASGRRKFRELGRSKASILFADANQPGETLVVDCASTFPSQQKAFVAVGNVLNEIDLNTLSVVSHAKYPFQITALSQSAYPDLPLTVGTQWSLHIVDPRIPVIPTSPSSHEHVDEVSCTPGSSTAILPDMSGDSSMLPAIFGTSPSPSSKAGPSTRSSGSPSWRPSHRLQNPQWMGYARVEPGPLSILHHAENEILICGRFPSILSYDRRYFPRLQYVIHSSASLSSLTSIPYPPAGASANVAGDATLVACGEYRGRGSLELYSLPHIKPGQRQSNPDISTSSSPSEDDELDITRNRNLTSEDGLYSYKNRQDAAKSKLLSVASHGTKIVFSDSEGGLKWVERDGHSLVRRWNINAFSMGSPNNNAAIATSASVSGDAVARKIIPLNTLDSSERGHRGDADLLVWTGEKIGVVTSDPQFLDHEEMVREIEAADTEEKQAKEEQVKKEEEYSKTMRRALERQADERRWMSQFRLKRRDYF
;
A
#
# COMPACT_ATOMS: atom_id res chain seq x y z
N MET A 1 -6.65 -9.69 47.79
CA MET A 1 -6.16 -9.07 46.55
C MET A 1 -6.41 -7.57 46.54
N ASP A 2 -7.59 -7.10 46.94
CA ASP A 2 -7.96 -5.67 46.93
C ASP A 2 -7.15 -4.72 47.85
N LYS A 3 -6.27 -5.26 48.70
CA LYS A 3 -5.38 -4.49 49.59
C LYS A 3 -3.94 -4.38 49.06
N LEU A 4 -3.62 -5.07 47.97
CA LEU A 4 -2.28 -5.02 47.36
C LEU A 4 -2.22 -3.85 46.37
N PRO A 5 -1.12 -3.10 46.33
CA PRO A 5 -0.85 -2.13 45.26
C PRO A 5 -0.92 -2.78 43.88
N GLU A 6 -1.39 -2.02 42.89
CA GLU A 6 -1.54 -2.50 41.51
C GLU A 6 -0.21 -2.93 40.90
N GLU A 7 0.89 -2.28 41.29
CA GLU A 7 2.24 -2.58 40.81
C GLU A 7 2.70 -3.99 41.21
N ILE A 8 2.43 -4.38 42.46
CA ILE A 8 2.77 -5.73 42.97
C ILE A 8 1.93 -6.78 42.26
N LEU A 9 0.66 -6.48 42.00
CA LEU A 9 -0.21 -7.38 41.25
C LEU A 9 0.26 -7.56 39.81
N ILE A 10 0.73 -6.50 39.14
CA ILE A 10 1.31 -6.60 37.79
C ILE A 10 2.58 -7.44 37.79
N GLU A 11 3.44 -7.29 38.80
CA GLU A 11 4.65 -8.10 38.94
C GLU A 11 4.33 -9.59 39.17
N ILE A 12 3.30 -9.91 39.97
CA ILE A 12 2.81 -11.28 40.13
C ILE A 12 2.26 -11.84 38.81
N LEU A 13 1.48 -11.03 38.08
CA LEU A 13 0.89 -11.42 36.80
C LEU A 13 1.96 -11.61 35.69
N ASP A 14 3.12 -10.96 35.79
CA ASP A 14 4.22 -11.13 34.83
C ASP A 14 4.78 -12.58 34.82
N TYR A 15 4.63 -13.33 35.92
CA TYR A 15 5.05 -14.74 35.97
C TYR A 15 4.12 -15.70 35.21
N LEU A 16 2.93 -15.24 34.83
CA LEU A 16 1.94 -16.09 34.17
C LEU A 16 2.13 -16.14 32.66
N GLU A 17 1.68 -17.24 32.07
CA GLU A 17 1.65 -17.37 30.62
C GLU A 17 0.48 -16.57 30.01
N PRO A 18 0.59 -16.15 28.72
CA PRO A 18 -0.49 -15.43 28.04
C PRO A 18 -1.85 -16.12 28.08
N GLN A 19 -1.90 -17.45 28.09
CA GLN A 19 -3.15 -18.22 28.18
C GLN A 19 -3.81 -18.11 29.56
N GLU A 20 -2.99 -18.14 30.62
CA GLU A 20 -3.43 -17.98 32.01
C GLU A 20 -3.90 -16.55 32.27
N LEU A 21 -3.19 -15.56 31.71
CA LEU A 21 -3.57 -14.15 31.77
C LEU A 21 -4.93 -13.88 31.14
N VAL A 22 -5.23 -14.51 30.00
CA VAL A 22 -6.56 -14.42 29.37
C VAL A 22 -7.63 -15.07 30.25
N SER A 23 -7.33 -16.20 30.86
CA SER A 23 -8.27 -16.89 31.78
C SER A 23 -8.59 -16.05 33.01
N ILE A 24 -7.59 -15.37 33.57
CA ILE A 24 -7.75 -14.48 34.74
C ILE A 24 -8.63 -13.28 34.43
N GLN A 25 -8.63 -12.79 33.18
CA GLN A 25 -9.51 -11.68 32.77
C GLN A 25 -10.99 -12.00 32.97
N LEU A 26 -11.38 -13.27 32.96
CA LEU A 26 -12.77 -13.70 33.13
C LEU A 26 -13.20 -13.77 34.60
N THR A 27 -12.27 -13.66 35.55
CA THR A 27 -12.55 -13.92 36.97
C THR A 27 -13.02 -12.70 37.75
N CYS A 28 -12.37 -11.54 37.57
CA CYS A 28 -12.66 -10.32 38.33
C CYS A 28 -12.38 -9.08 37.47
N SER A 29 -13.15 -8.01 37.65
CA SER A 29 -12.99 -6.76 36.89
C SER A 29 -11.66 -6.05 37.17
N THR A 30 -11.15 -6.11 38.41
CA THR A 30 -9.85 -5.54 38.79
C THR A 30 -8.71 -6.32 38.13
N LEU A 31 -8.73 -7.64 38.26
CA LEU A 31 -7.77 -8.53 37.60
C LEU A 31 -7.87 -8.45 36.07
N SER A 32 -9.05 -8.25 35.50
CA SER A 32 -9.23 -8.02 34.07
C SER A 32 -8.54 -6.75 33.58
N LYS A 33 -8.58 -5.67 34.37
CA LYS A 33 -7.87 -4.43 34.04
C LYS A 33 -6.36 -4.61 34.13
N LEU A 34 -5.88 -5.23 35.23
CA LEU A 34 -4.45 -5.45 35.47
C LEU A 34 -3.82 -6.47 34.51
N ALA A 35 -4.54 -7.55 34.19
CA ALA A 35 -4.11 -8.55 33.20
C ALA A 35 -4.09 -7.99 31.76
N ARG A 36 -4.65 -6.80 31.52
CA ARG A 36 -4.53 -6.04 30.26
C ARG A 36 -3.62 -4.82 30.39
N ALA A 37 -2.79 -4.75 31.43
CA ALA A 37 -1.84 -3.65 31.59
C ALA A 37 -0.80 -3.65 30.45
N ASN A 38 -0.63 -2.49 29.80
CA ASN A 38 0.34 -2.28 28.74
C ASN A 38 1.78 -2.72 29.07
N PRO A 39 2.38 -2.40 30.25
CA PRO A 39 3.77 -2.80 30.52
C PRO A 39 3.96 -4.32 30.54
N LEU A 40 2.95 -5.07 30.98
CA LEU A 40 2.98 -6.54 31.01
C LEU A 40 3.04 -7.09 29.58
N TRP A 41 2.13 -6.67 28.70
CA TRP A 41 2.08 -7.17 27.33
C TRP A 41 3.28 -6.73 26.49
N ARG A 42 3.85 -5.55 26.77
CA ARG A 42 5.13 -5.12 26.19
C ARG A 42 6.26 -6.09 26.48
N GLN A 43 6.36 -6.56 27.74
CA GLN A 43 7.36 -7.55 28.14
C GLN A 43 7.10 -8.92 27.49
N LYS A 44 5.85 -9.39 27.46
CA LYS A 44 5.47 -10.64 26.80
C LYS A 44 5.75 -10.64 25.30
N CYS A 45 5.57 -9.50 24.62
CA CYS A 45 5.99 -9.32 23.23
C CYS A 45 7.51 -9.44 23.08
N PHE A 46 8.27 -8.81 23.98
CA PHE A 46 9.72 -8.90 23.96
C PHE A 46 10.21 -10.34 24.17
N GLU A 47 9.71 -11.05 25.18
CA GLU A 47 10.15 -12.42 25.52
C GLU A 47 10.00 -13.41 24.37
N LYS A 48 8.91 -13.29 23.61
CA LYS A 48 8.64 -14.13 22.45
C LYS A 48 9.27 -13.59 21.16
N SER A 49 9.94 -12.45 21.21
CA SER A 49 10.64 -11.88 20.04
C SER A 49 11.93 -12.67 19.72
N PRO A 50 12.36 -12.70 18.46
CA PRO A 50 13.67 -13.25 18.09
C PRO A 50 14.83 -12.61 18.87
N SER A 51 14.71 -11.33 19.21
CA SER A 51 15.72 -10.58 19.95
C SER A 51 15.90 -11.05 21.40
N ALA A 52 14.85 -11.59 22.03
CA ALA A 52 14.98 -12.25 23.33
C ALA A 52 15.60 -13.64 23.21
N SER A 53 15.17 -14.43 22.21
CA SER A 53 15.74 -15.75 21.94
C SER A 53 17.25 -15.69 21.65
N MET A 54 17.70 -14.74 20.82
CA MET A 54 19.13 -14.56 20.53
C MET A 54 19.93 -14.13 21.76
N ARG A 55 19.33 -13.36 22.68
CA ARG A 55 19.98 -12.99 23.94
C ARG A 55 20.08 -14.18 24.88
N ALA A 56 19.05 -15.02 24.95
CA ALA A 56 19.09 -16.27 25.71
C ALA A 56 20.19 -17.19 25.15
N THR A 57 20.27 -17.40 23.83
CA THR A 57 21.34 -18.21 23.21
C THR A 57 22.72 -17.60 23.45
N ASN A 58 22.87 -16.27 23.31
CA ASN A 58 24.15 -15.60 23.56
C ASN A 58 24.56 -15.67 25.04
N SER A 59 23.61 -15.60 25.98
CA SER A 59 23.91 -15.81 27.40
C SER A 59 24.38 -17.25 27.66
N ILE A 60 23.73 -18.25 27.06
CA ILE A 60 24.13 -19.66 27.17
C ILE A 60 25.52 -19.85 26.57
N LEU A 61 25.78 -19.31 25.38
CA LEU A 61 27.10 -19.35 24.75
C LEU A 61 28.15 -18.66 25.60
N ASN A 62 27.88 -17.46 26.14
CA ASN A 62 28.81 -16.77 27.02
C ASN A 62 29.09 -17.57 28.31
N THR A 63 28.07 -18.21 28.90
CA THR A 63 28.25 -19.09 30.07
C THR A 63 29.08 -20.31 29.72
N LEU A 64 28.83 -20.95 28.57
CA LEU A 64 29.64 -22.08 28.09
C LEU A 64 31.07 -21.67 27.75
N THR A 65 31.27 -20.53 27.10
CA THR A 65 32.60 -19.97 26.82
C THR A 65 33.33 -19.64 28.12
N SER A 66 32.64 -19.10 29.13
CA SER A 66 33.22 -18.83 30.45
C SER A 66 33.57 -20.13 31.20
N ALA A 67 32.72 -21.16 31.11
CA ALA A 67 32.98 -22.47 31.70
C ALA A 67 34.14 -23.19 31.01
N LEU A 68 34.25 -23.09 29.68
CA LEU A 68 35.36 -23.64 28.88
C LEU A 68 36.67 -22.87 29.13
N GLN A 69 36.62 -21.53 29.27
CA GLN A 69 37.77 -20.72 29.69
C GLN A 69 38.23 -21.05 31.12
N GLY A 70 37.34 -21.55 31.98
CA GLY A 70 37.68 -22.07 33.30
C GLY A 70 38.46 -23.38 33.28
N LEU A 71 38.44 -24.13 32.16
CA LEU A 71 39.16 -25.39 31.98
C LEU A 71 40.54 -25.21 31.32
N THR A 72 40.82 -24.04 30.74
CA THR A 72 42.14 -23.72 30.18
C THR A 72 43.03 -23.06 31.24
N LEU A 73 44.02 -23.80 31.75
CA LEU A 73 45.09 -23.31 32.62
C LEU A 73 46.06 -22.43 31.81
N SER A 74 45.63 -21.22 31.42
CA SER A 74 46.54 -20.20 30.91
C SER A 74 46.23 -18.85 31.53
N GLU A 75 47.29 -18.28 32.07
CA GLU A 75 47.44 -17.02 32.79
C GLU A 75 46.69 -15.84 32.12
N ARG A 76 45.83 -15.15 32.91
CA ARG A 76 45.01 -14.02 32.46
C ARG A 76 45.88 -12.78 32.13
N PRO A 77 45.68 -12.12 30.97
CA PRO A 77 45.85 -10.68 30.90
C PRO A 77 44.63 -10.02 31.57
N ARG A 78 44.87 -9.07 32.47
CA ARG A 78 43.82 -8.21 33.03
C ARG A 78 43.14 -7.47 31.88
N GLN A 79 41.89 -7.81 31.56
CA GLN A 79 41.07 -6.99 30.67
C GLN A 79 40.86 -5.64 31.34
N SER A 80 41.48 -4.60 30.77
CA SER A 80 41.14 -3.22 31.08
C SER A 80 39.68 -3.00 30.70
N ARG A 81 38.90 -2.54 31.68
CA ARG A 81 37.54 -2.05 31.49
C ARG A 81 37.63 -0.77 30.65
N GLY A 82 37.65 -0.92 29.34
CA GLY A 82 37.57 0.21 28.41
C GLY A 82 36.26 0.98 28.66
N PRO A 83 36.27 2.32 28.55
CA PRO A 83 35.06 3.11 28.72
C PRO A 83 34.04 2.71 27.63
N PRO A 84 32.74 2.69 27.93
CA PRO A 84 31.72 2.42 26.93
C PRO A 84 31.75 3.50 25.83
N SER A 85 31.68 3.07 24.58
CA SER A 85 31.55 3.92 23.41
C SER A 85 30.33 4.85 23.55
N ASN A 86 30.57 6.15 23.41
CA ASN A 86 29.56 7.21 23.41
C ASN A 86 28.45 6.95 22.38
N GLY A 87 27.34 6.39 22.84
CA GLY A 87 26.02 6.50 22.22
C GLY A 87 25.05 6.89 23.32
N HIS A 88 24.68 8.18 23.37
CA HIS A 88 23.86 8.76 24.43
C HIS A 88 22.43 8.18 24.41
N VAL A 89 22.20 7.12 25.19
CA VAL A 89 20.90 6.90 25.86
C VAL A 89 21.19 7.16 27.34
N PRO A 90 20.51 8.11 28.01
CA PRO A 90 20.76 8.36 29.42
C PRO A 90 20.48 7.07 30.19
N GLU A 91 21.55 6.45 30.68
CA GLU A 91 21.50 5.26 31.52
C GLU A 91 20.73 5.64 32.79
N ARG A 92 19.46 5.24 32.88
CA ARG A 92 18.67 5.44 34.09
C ARG A 92 19.29 4.56 35.17
N LEU A 93 19.98 5.19 36.13
CA LEU A 93 20.54 4.50 37.29
C LEU A 93 19.45 3.64 37.95
N GLY A 94 19.63 2.32 37.95
CA GLY A 94 18.72 1.36 38.57
C GLY A 94 17.88 0.50 37.61
N GLU A 95 17.99 0.65 36.28
CA GLU A 95 17.27 -0.22 35.35
C GLU A 95 17.84 -1.65 35.30
N SER A 96 16.97 -2.64 35.56
CA SER A 96 17.27 -4.06 35.36
C SER A 96 17.74 -4.34 33.93
N ALA A 97 18.63 -5.32 33.74
CA ALA A 97 19.09 -5.75 32.42
C ALA A 97 17.91 -6.14 31.50
N ARG A 98 16.84 -6.73 32.06
CA ARG A 98 15.60 -7.05 31.34
C ARG A 98 14.87 -5.79 30.87
N ALA A 99 14.75 -4.78 31.73
CA ALA A 99 14.11 -3.51 31.39
C ALA A 99 14.88 -2.76 30.28
N ARG A 100 16.23 -2.71 30.38
CA ARG A 100 17.08 -2.14 29.31
C ARG A 100 16.91 -2.89 27.99
N ALA A 101 16.81 -4.21 28.04
CA ALA A 101 16.63 -5.04 26.86
C ALA A 101 15.30 -4.77 26.14
N VAL A 102 14.21 -4.62 26.90
CA VAL A 102 12.87 -4.26 26.39
C VAL A 102 12.88 -2.84 25.81
N ASN A 103 13.47 -1.87 26.50
CA ASN A 103 13.54 -0.48 26.04
C ASN A 103 14.34 -0.32 24.73
N GLN A 104 15.36 -1.15 24.50
CA GLN A 104 16.12 -1.16 23.25
C GLN A 104 15.41 -1.89 22.10
N TRP A 105 14.48 -2.79 22.40
CA TRP A 105 13.72 -3.55 21.42
C TRP A 105 12.50 -2.79 20.93
N ASP A 106 11.85 -2.03 21.81
CA ASP A 106 10.70 -1.22 21.49
C ASP A 106 11.08 -0.02 20.62
N LEU A 107 10.53 0.01 19.41
CA LEU A 107 10.75 1.06 18.42
C LEU A 107 9.58 2.07 18.31
N SER A 108 8.76 2.16 19.35
CA SER A 108 7.72 3.19 19.47
C SER A 108 8.32 4.58 19.74
N SER A 109 7.66 5.64 19.28
CA SER A 109 8.12 7.02 19.49
C SER A 109 7.96 7.46 20.95
N GLN A 110 8.70 8.48 21.36
CA GLN A 110 8.57 9.05 22.71
C GLN A 110 7.15 9.64 22.89
N GLY A 111 6.39 9.09 23.84
CA GLY A 111 5.02 9.54 24.12
C GLY A 111 3.93 8.90 23.24
N GLU A 112 4.31 8.03 22.31
CA GLU A 112 3.34 7.22 21.56
C GLU A 112 2.65 6.23 22.50
N ARG A 113 1.32 6.26 22.51
CA ARG A 113 0.52 5.30 23.26
C ARG A 113 0.21 4.12 22.37
N VAL A 114 0.71 2.94 22.73
CA VAL A 114 0.51 1.69 22.01
C VAL A 114 -0.27 0.71 22.90
N ASP A 115 -1.34 0.13 22.36
CA ASP A 115 -2.04 -0.98 23.03
C ASP A 115 -1.24 -2.27 22.81
N TRP A 116 -0.37 -2.59 23.77
CA TRP A 116 0.55 -3.74 23.66
C TRP A 116 -0.16 -5.09 23.68
N TYR A 117 -1.39 -5.17 24.22
CA TYR A 117 -2.19 -6.39 24.16
C TYR A 117 -2.64 -6.67 22.72
N SER A 118 -3.14 -5.63 22.04
CA SER A 118 -3.47 -5.74 20.61
C SER A 118 -2.23 -6.03 19.76
N GLU A 119 -1.08 -5.46 20.11
CA GLU A 119 0.18 -5.73 19.44
C GLU A 119 0.64 -7.18 19.62
N TYR A 120 0.47 -7.75 20.81
CA TYR A 120 0.76 -9.17 21.07
C TYR A 120 -0.09 -10.07 20.17
N LYS A 121 -1.40 -9.78 20.07
CA LYS A 121 -2.32 -10.48 19.16
C LYS A 121 -1.84 -10.33 17.71
N ALA A 122 -1.54 -9.12 17.27
CA ALA A 122 -1.07 -8.86 15.91
C ALA A 122 0.24 -9.58 15.55
N ARG A 123 1.12 -9.83 16.51
CA ARG A 123 2.40 -10.53 16.31
C ARG A 123 2.24 -12.04 16.24
N TYR A 124 1.42 -12.60 17.12
CA TYR A 124 1.43 -14.04 17.39
C TYR A 124 0.13 -14.77 17.10
N ALA A 125 -1.00 -14.07 16.95
CA ALA A 125 -2.25 -14.71 16.58
C ALA A 125 -2.14 -15.28 15.15
N PRO A 126 -2.75 -16.45 14.89
CA PRO A 126 -2.83 -17.00 13.55
C PRO A 126 -3.55 -16.00 12.63
N LEU A 127 -3.06 -15.86 11.41
CA LEU A 127 -3.71 -15.04 10.38
C LEU A 127 -4.59 -15.93 9.50
N SER A 128 -5.74 -15.39 9.15
CA SER A 128 -6.64 -15.96 8.16
C SER A 128 -6.99 -14.90 7.13
N VAL A 129 -7.41 -15.34 5.95
CA VAL A 129 -7.94 -14.46 4.91
C VAL A 129 -9.37 -14.86 4.59
N GLU A 130 -10.25 -13.87 4.59
CA GLU A 130 -11.60 -14.01 4.08
C GLU A 130 -11.63 -13.38 2.68
N TRP A 131 -11.88 -14.18 1.65
CA TRP A 131 -11.97 -13.70 0.28
C TRP A 131 -13.41 -13.29 -0.03
N LEU A 132 -13.59 -12.25 -0.84
CA LEU A 132 -14.88 -12.01 -1.49
C LEU A 132 -15.17 -13.19 -2.42
N VAL A 133 -16.12 -14.04 -2.02
CA VAL A 133 -16.62 -15.12 -2.86
C VAL A 133 -17.64 -14.50 -3.80
N ASN A 134 -17.25 -14.31 -5.07
CA ASN A 134 -18.21 -13.94 -6.10
C ASN A 134 -19.19 -15.09 -6.29
N ASP A 135 -20.48 -14.77 -6.19
CA ASP A 135 -21.56 -15.70 -6.46
C ASP A 135 -21.32 -16.40 -7.82
N THR A 136 -21.50 -17.71 -7.86
CA THR A 136 -21.03 -18.63 -8.93
C THR A 136 -21.54 -18.30 -10.34
N THR A 137 -22.46 -17.34 -10.47
CA THR A 137 -23.11 -16.96 -11.70
C THR A 137 -22.37 -15.87 -12.49
N ARG A 138 -21.48 -15.08 -11.86
CA ARG A 138 -20.69 -14.00 -12.53
C ARG A 138 -19.34 -13.77 -11.83
N HIS A 139 -18.31 -14.52 -12.22
CA HIS A 139 -16.93 -14.25 -11.81
C HIS A 139 -16.40 -12.97 -12.49
N LEU A 140 -16.76 -11.79 -11.97
CA LEU A 140 -16.20 -10.52 -12.43
C LEU A 140 -14.92 -10.20 -11.68
N GLU A 141 -13.85 -9.88 -12.41
CA GLU A 141 -12.61 -9.41 -11.81
C GLU A 141 -12.75 -8.00 -11.27
N ILE A 142 -12.11 -7.74 -10.13
CA ILE A 142 -11.99 -6.41 -9.54
C ILE A 142 -10.72 -5.78 -10.08
N ARG A 143 -10.86 -4.73 -10.90
CA ARG A 143 -9.77 -4.00 -11.55
C ARG A 143 -9.18 -2.87 -10.71
N GLY A 144 -9.82 -2.49 -9.62
CA GLY A 144 -9.27 -1.53 -8.67
C GLY A 144 -10.12 -1.34 -7.42
N ILE A 145 -9.48 -0.82 -6.37
CA ILE A 145 -10.13 -0.58 -5.07
C ILE A 145 -9.73 0.74 -4.41
N ALA A 146 -10.64 1.29 -3.62
CA ALA A 146 -10.42 2.41 -2.73
C ALA A 146 -11.22 2.24 -1.42
N SER A 147 -10.67 2.74 -0.30
CA SER A 147 -11.36 2.72 1.00
C SER A 147 -12.23 3.95 1.15
N LEU A 148 -13.49 3.78 1.57
CA LEU A 148 -14.44 4.88 1.74
C LEU A 148 -14.23 5.58 3.10
N GLY A 149 -13.11 6.29 3.23
CA GLY A 149 -12.73 7.02 4.43
C GLY A 149 -12.42 6.11 5.62
N ALA A 150 -12.78 6.56 6.81
CA ALA A 150 -12.61 5.80 8.06
C ALA A 150 -13.75 4.78 8.30
N THR A 151 -14.63 4.56 7.32
CA THR A 151 -15.67 3.53 7.42
C THR A 151 -15.13 2.20 6.95
N ASP A 152 -15.67 1.11 7.49
CA ASP A 152 -15.38 -0.26 7.02
C ASP A 152 -16.00 -0.56 5.64
N LYS A 153 -16.13 0.45 4.76
CA LYS A 153 -16.71 0.32 3.43
C LYS A 153 -15.65 0.51 2.37
N THR A 154 -15.79 -0.22 1.26
CA THR A 154 -14.83 -0.19 0.15
C THR A 154 -15.55 -0.04 -1.16
N LEU A 155 -14.91 0.71 -2.06
CA LEU A 155 -15.33 0.87 -3.45
C LEU A 155 -14.47 -0.03 -4.32
N GLY A 156 -15.09 -0.75 -5.26
CA GLY A 156 -14.37 -1.45 -6.31
C GLY A 156 -14.89 -1.13 -7.70
N TYR A 157 -13.96 -1.16 -8.64
CA TYR A 157 -14.20 -1.11 -10.07
C TYR A 157 -14.10 -2.54 -10.64
N LEU A 158 -15.12 -2.99 -11.37
CA LEU A 158 -15.21 -4.33 -11.95
C LEU A 158 -14.88 -4.33 -13.46
N GLU A 159 -14.47 -5.49 -13.97
CA GLU A 159 -14.12 -5.70 -15.39
C GLU A 159 -15.21 -5.28 -16.38
N ASP A 160 -16.49 -5.45 -16.02
CA ASP A 160 -17.63 -5.09 -16.87
C ASP A 160 -17.90 -3.58 -16.95
N GLY A 161 -17.10 -2.75 -16.25
CA GLY A 161 -17.28 -1.31 -16.21
C GLY A 161 -18.23 -0.85 -15.11
N SER A 162 -18.72 -1.75 -14.27
CA SER A 162 -19.55 -1.40 -13.12
C SER A 162 -18.70 -1.06 -11.89
N ILE A 163 -19.34 -0.38 -10.96
CA ILE A 163 -18.76 0.02 -9.68
C ILE A 163 -19.60 -0.62 -8.60
N CYS A 164 -18.94 -1.17 -7.59
CA CYS A 164 -19.57 -1.83 -6.47
C CYS A 164 -19.08 -1.23 -5.14
N ILE A 165 -19.98 -1.11 -4.18
CA ILE A 165 -19.64 -0.77 -2.80
C ILE A 165 -19.87 -1.99 -1.92
N TRP A 166 -18.85 -2.39 -1.16
CA TRP A 166 -18.97 -3.42 -0.13
C TRP A 166 -18.85 -2.83 1.26
N ASP A 167 -19.59 -3.41 2.19
CA ASP A 167 -19.45 -3.23 3.62
C ASP A 167 -18.63 -4.40 4.18
N LEU A 168 -17.58 -4.07 4.92
CA LEU A 168 -16.63 -4.97 5.57
C LEU A 168 -16.75 -4.87 7.10
N SER A 169 -17.87 -4.36 7.61
CA SER A 169 -18.11 -4.28 9.04
C SER A 169 -18.10 -5.66 9.70
N ARG A 170 -17.64 -5.69 10.95
CA ARG A 170 -17.59 -6.91 11.74
C ARG A 170 -19.00 -7.34 12.15
N GLY A 171 -19.35 -8.60 11.86
CA GLY A 171 -20.57 -9.23 12.35
C GLY A 171 -20.49 -9.54 13.85
N ALA A 172 -21.59 -10.07 14.41
CA ALA A 172 -21.65 -10.47 15.82
C ALA A 172 -20.64 -11.58 16.18
N SER A 173 -20.29 -12.43 15.23
CA SER A 173 -19.25 -13.47 15.36
C SER A 173 -17.81 -12.93 15.28
N GLY A 174 -17.63 -11.61 15.09
CA GLY A 174 -16.32 -10.97 14.94
C GLY A 174 -15.69 -11.12 13.56
N ARG A 175 -16.32 -11.86 12.64
CA ARG A 175 -15.92 -12.05 11.24
C ARG A 175 -16.32 -10.83 10.39
N ARG A 176 -15.51 -10.50 9.37
CA ARG A 176 -15.78 -9.42 8.43
C ARG A 176 -16.30 -10.00 7.12
N LYS A 177 -17.62 -10.11 7.02
CA LYS A 177 -18.26 -10.57 5.78
C LYS A 177 -18.33 -9.44 4.77
N PHE A 178 -18.08 -9.76 3.51
CA PHE A 178 -18.33 -8.85 2.40
C PHE A 178 -19.84 -8.78 2.14
N ARG A 179 -20.44 -7.62 2.39
CA ARG A 179 -21.83 -7.36 2.01
C ARG A 179 -21.90 -6.30 0.94
N GLU A 180 -22.38 -6.66 -0.25
CA GLU A 180 -22.66 -5.70 -1.33
C GLU A 180 -23.76 -4.73 -0.89
N LEU A 181 -23.44 -3.44 -0.83
CA LEU A 181 -24.41 -2.37 -0.52
C LEU A 181 -25.13 -1.87 -1.77
N GLY A 182 -24.44 -1.91 -2.92
CA GLY A 182 -24.99 -1.48 -4.18
C GLY A 182 -23.98 -1.60 -5.32
N ARG A 183 -24.51 -1.75 -6.53
CA ARG A 183 -23.75 -1.85 -7.77
C ARG A 183 -24.37 -0.99 -8.86
N SER A 184 -23.53 -0.30 -9.62
CA SER A 184 -23.96 0.50 -10.77
C SER A 184 -24.40 -0.39 -11.94
N LYS A 185 -24.95 0.23 -12.99
CA LYS A 185 -25.14 -0.45 -14.27
C LYS A 185 -23.79 -0.86 -14.86
N ALA A 186 -23.77 -1.99 -15.56
CA ALA A 186 -22.60 -2.43 -16.32
C ALA A 186 -22.21 -1.39 -17.38
N SER A 187 -20.91 -1.30 -17.64
CA SER A 187 -20.31 -0.41 -18.64
C SER A 187 -20.52 1.09 -18.44
N ILE A 188 -20.92 1.53 -17.24
CA ILE A 188 -21.11 2.96 -16.94
C ILE A 188 -19.82 3.77 -17.09
N LEU A 189 -18.66 3.13 -16.89
CA LEU A 189 -17.34 3.74 -17.02
C LEU A 189 -16.80 3.80 -18.46
N PHE A 190 -17.49 3.21 -19.43
CA PHE A 190 -17.00 3.03 -20.81
C PHE A 190 -17.79 3.83 -21.86
N ALA A 191 -18.58 4.82 -21.47
CA ALA A 191 -19.54 5.51 -22.36
C ALA A 191 -18.95 6.00 -23.70
N ASP A 192 -17.66 6.36 -23.76
CA ASP A 192 -16.94 6.80 -24.97
C ASP A 192 -15.70 5.94 -25.33
N ALA A 193 -15.42 4.87 -24.58
CA ALA A 193 -14.24 4.05 -24.77
C ALA A 193 -14.58 2.81 -25.60
N ASN A 194 -14.16 2.79 -26.88
CA ASN A 194 -14.00 1.52 -27.62
C ASN A 194 -13.22 0.56 -26.72
N GLN A 195 -13.78 -0.63 -26.49
CA GLN A 195 -13.30 -1.73 -25.62
C GLN A 195 -11.99 -1.46 -24.88
N PRO A 196 -11.97 -1.47 -23.53
CA PRO A 196 -10.76 -1.15 -22.78
C PRO A 196 -9.63 -2.08 -23.20
N GLY A 197 -8.63 -1.54 -23.90
CA GLY A 197 -7.31 -2.17 -23.97
C GLY A 197 -6.74 -2.34 -22.55
N GLU A 198 -5.66 -3.11 -22.41
CA GLU A 198 -4.99 -3.31 -21.12
C GLU A 198 -4.75 -1.96 -20.42
N THR A 199 -5.49 -1.71 -19.33
CA THR A 199 -5.34 -0.47 -18.55
C THR A 199 -4.09 -0.59 -17.70
N LEU A 200 -3.06 0.19 -17.99
CA LEU A 200 -1.80 0.25 -17.23
C LEU A 200 -1.92 1.06 -15.92
N VAL A 201 -3.14 1.45 -15.52
CA VAL A 201 -3.39 2.22 -14.31
C VAL A 201 -3.17 1.34 -13.09
N VAL A 202 -2.17 1.65 -12.26
CA VAL A 202 -1.84 0.88 -11.06
C VAL A 202 -2.80 1.22 -9.92
N ASP A 203 -2.95 2.51 -9.63
CA ASP A 203 -3.89 3.03 -8.64
C ASP A 203 -5.00 3.79 -9.36
N CYS A 204 -6.10 3.09 -9.67
CA CYS A 204 -7.14 3.60 -10.56
C CYS A 204 -8.39 4.12 -9.84
N ALA A 205 -8.51 3.97 -8.51
CA ALA A 205 -9.66 4.41 -7.75
C ALA A 205 -9.24 5.30 -6.57
N SER A 206 -10.02 6.36 -6.34
CA SER A 206 -9.89 7.24 -5.16
C SER A 206 -11.28 7.73 -4.75
N THR A 207 -11.49 7.91 -3.44
CA THR A 207 -12.80 8.29 -2.89
C THR A 207 -12.69 9.54 -2.06
N PHE A 208 -13.75 10.34 -2.09
CA PHE A 208 -13.92 11.55 -1.31
C PHE A 208 -15.24 11.49 -0.53
N PRO A 209 -15.23 10.85 0.66
CA PRO A 209 -16.44 10.61 1.43
C PRO A 209 -17.14 11.90 1.88
N SER A 210 -16.39 12.97 2.18
CA SER A 210 -16.94 14.27 2.56
C SER A 210 -17.78 14.91 1.46
N GLN A 211 -17.37 14.75 0.20
CA GLN A 211 -18.11 15.23 -0.97
C GLN A 211 -19.07 14.18 -1.56
N GLN A 212 -19.13 12.97 -1.00
CA GLN A 212 -19.89 11.83 -1.54
C GLN A 212 -19.55 11.52 -3.00
N LYS A 213 -18.27 11.65 -3.36
CA LYS A 213 -17.77 11.39 -4.71
C LYS A 213 -16.70 10.32 -4.74
N ALA A 214 -16.57 9.66 -5.87
CA ALA A 214 -15.45 8.79 -6.20
C ALA A 214 -14.91 9.13 -7.57
N PHE A 215 -13.62 8.87 -7.77
CA PHE A 215 -12.95 9.03 -9.04
C PHE A 215 -12.35 7.69 -9.47
N VAL A 216 -12.66 7.28 -10.69
CA VAL A 216 -12.14 6.05 -11.29
C VAL A 216 -11.49 6.37 -12.63
N ALA A 217 -10.19 6.07 -12.74
CA ALA A 217 -9.41 6.24 -13.94
C ALA A 217 -9.46 4.98 -14.80
N VAL A 218 -9.83 5.15 -16.07
CA VAL A 218 -9.84 4.08 -17.09
C VAL A 218 -9.07 4.58 -18.30
N GLY A 219 -7.89 4.01 -18.54
CA GLY A 219 -7.00 4.45 -19.62
C GLY A 219 -6.54 5.90 -19.43
N ASN A 220 -6.98 6.80 -20.30
CA ASN A 220 -6.71 8.24 -20.20
C ASN A 220 -7.94 9.06 -19.74
N VAL A 221 -9.02 8.41 -19.30
CA VAL A 221 -10.24 9.09 -18.86
C VAL A 221 -10.39 8.95 -17.35
N LEU A 222 -10.66 10.07 -16.67
CA LEU A 222 -11.03 10.12 -15.26
C LEU A 222 -12.53 10.29 -15.15
N ASN A 223 -13.22 9.31 -14.55
CA ASN A 223 -14.66 9.34 -14.32
C ASN A 223 -14.96 9.82 -12.90
N GLU A 224 -15.79 10.84 -12.75
CA GLU A 224 -16.33 11.31 -11.48
C GLU A 224 -17.69 10.63 -11.24
N ILE A 225 -17.82 9.95 -10.10
CA ILE A 225 -18.98 9.15 -9.72
C ILE A 225 -19.58 9.72 -8.44
N ASP A 226 -20.90 9.88 -8.43
CA ASP A 226 -21.64 10.16 -7.21
C ASP A 226 -21.89 8.86 -6.43
N LEU A 227 -21.44 8.82 -5.18
CA LEU A 227 -21.54 7.64 -4.32
C LEU A 227 -22.97 7.36 -3.87
N ASN A 228 -23.88 8.34 -3.91
CA ASN A 228 -25.28 8.13 -3.54
C ASN A 228 -26.06 7.41 -4.64
N THR A 229 -25.84 7.81 -5.89
CA THR A 229 -26.56 7.27 -7.05
C THR A 229 -25.82 6.15 -7.77
N LEU A 230 -24.51 5.95 -7.47
CA LEU A 230 -23.61 5.06 -8.21
C LEU A 230 -23.63 5.33 -9.71
N SER A 231 -23.71 6.61 -10.08
CA SER A 231 -23.75 7.05 -11.47
C SER A 231 -22.59 8.00 -11.78
N VAL A 232 -22.14 7.97 -13.03
CA VAL A 232 -21.09 8.88 -13.52
C VAL A 232 -21.70 10.26 -13.71
N VAL A 233 -21.16 11.24 -12.99
CA VAL A 233 -21.57 12.66 -13.02
C VAL A 233 -20.81 13.41 -14.11
N SER A 234 -19.51 13.15 -14.23
CA SER A 234 -18.64 13.78 -15.23
C SER A 234 -17.51 12.84 -15.64
N HIS A 235 -16.90 13.11 -16.79
CA HIS A 235 -15.66 12.45 -17.20
C HIS A 235 -14.69 13.48 -17.78
N ALA A 236 -13.39 13.30 -17.54
CA ALA A 236 -12.33 14.16 -18.03
C ALA A 236 -11.28 13.34 -18.78
N LYS A 237 -11.03 13.67 -20.05
CA LYS A 237 -10.06 12.97 -20.89
C LYS A 237 -8.72 13.68 -20.88
N TYR A 238 -7.66 12.94 -20.58
CA TYR A 238 -6.29 13.44 -20.57
C TYR A 238 -5.56 13.10 -21.89
N PRO A 239 -4.58 13.93 -22.30
CA PRO A 239 -3.78 13.66 -23.50
C PRO A 239 -2.95 12.36 -23.39
N PHE A 240 -2.55 12.00 -22.18
CA PHE A 240 -1.73 10.84 -21.88
C PHE A 240 -2.46 9.87 -20.97
N GLN A 241 -2.09 8.59 -21.02
CA GLN A 241 -2.67 7.57 -20.15
C GLN A 241 -2.43 7.92 -18.68
N ILE A 242 -3.48 7.78 -17.87
CA ILE A 242 -3.40 7.91 -16.42
C ILE A 242 -2.66 6.68 -15.91
N THR A 243 -1.70 6.85 -15.00
CA THR A 243 -0.92 5.75 -14.42
C THR A 243 -1.25 5.55 -12.95
N ALA A 244 -1.54 6.63 -12.20
CA ALA A 244 -1.86 6.56 -10.78
C ALA A 244 -2.75 7.74 -10.33
N LEU A 245 -3.62 7.46 -9.38
CA LEU A 245 -4.42 8.44 -8.63
C LEU A 245 -3.95 8.50 -7.18
N SER A 246 -3.88 9.71 -6.62
CA SER A 246 -3.62 9.88 -5.19
C SER A 246 -4.78 9.35 -4.35
N GLN A 247 -4.47 8.65 -3.27
CA GLN A 247 -5.47 8.24 -2.28
C GLN A 247 -5.85 9.42 -1.37
N SER A 248 -7.14 9.53 -1.01
CA SER A 248 -7.61 10.53 -0.05
C SER A 248 -7.14 10.15 1.37
N ALA A 249 -5.96 10.62 1.75
CA ALA A 249 -5.46 10.49 3.12
C ALA A 249 -6.12 11.50 4.08
N TYR A 250 -6.59 12.63 3.53
CA TYR A 250 -7.17 13.74 4.26
C TYR A 250 -8.43 14.24 3.51
N PRO A 251 -9.52 14.55 4.22
CA PRO A 251 -10.86 14.74 3.63
C PRO A 251 -10.99 15.99 2.74
N ASP A 252 -10.05 16.94 2.84
CA ASP A 252 -10.14 18.26 2.19
C ASP A 252 -9.06 18.48 1.12
N LEU A 253 -8.21 17.49 0.85
CA LEU A 253 -7.15 17.63 -0.14
C LEU A 253 -7.66 17.38 -1.55
N PRO A 254 -7.12 18.08 -2.56
CA PRO A 254 -7.47 17.81 -3.94
C PRO A 254 -6.94 16.45 -4.40
N LEU A 255 -7.59 15.88 -5.41
CA LEU A 255 -7.11 14.70 -6.11
C LEU A 255 -5.88 15.09 -6.95
N THR A 256 -4.83 14.27 -6.89
CA THR A 256 -3.71 14.37 -7.82
C THR A 256 -3.76 13.21 -8.80
N VAL A 257 -3.72 13.56 -10.09
CA VAL A 257 -3.79 12.62 -11.21
C VAL A 257 -2.44 12.59 -11.89
N GLY A 258 -1.78 11.44 -11.84
CA GLY A 258 -0.54 11.18 -12.55
C GLY A 258 -0.82 10.50 -13.88
N THR A 259 -0.31 11.09 -14.96
CA THR A 259 -0.27 10.49 -16.29
C THR A 259 1.15 10.04 -16.61
N GLN A 260 1.32 9.40 -17.77
CA GLN A 260 2.64 8.99 -18.26
C GLN A 260 3.66 10.14 -18.28
N TRP A 261 3.22 11.37 -18.57
CA TRP A 261 4.12 12.53 -18.80
C TRP A 261 3.70 13.81 -18.05
N SER A 262 2.64 13.77 -17.26
CA SER A 262 2.14 14.96 -16.56
C SER A 262 1.52 14.64 -15.21
N LEU A 263 1.50 15.64 -14.34
CA LEU A 263 0.82 15.61 -13.06
C LEU A 263 -0.21 16.75 -13.01
N HIS A 264 -1.42 16.42 -12.61
CA HIS A 264 -2.55 17.34 -12.53
C HIS A 264 -3.15 17.35 -11.13
N ILE A 265 -3.65 18.49 -10.70
CA ILE A 265 -4.40 18.66 -9.45
C ILE A 265 -5.86 18.95 -9.82
N VAL A 266 -6.78 18.18 -9.26
CA VAL A 266 -8.22 18.26 -9.47
C VAL A 266 -8.89 18.50 -8.12
N ASP A 267 -9.62 19.60 -7.98
CA ASP A 267 -10.39 19.87 -6.77
C ASP A 267 -11.75 19.15 -6.85
N PRO A 268 -12.05 18.16 -5.98
CA PRO A 268 -13.30 17.41 -6.01
C PRO A 268 -14.54 18.26 -5.67
N ARG A 269 -14.33 19.44 -5.08
CA ARG A 269 -15.41 20.38 -4.69
C ARG A 269 -15.91 21.21 -5.88
N ILE A 270 -15.08 21.37 -6.91
CA ILE A 270 -15.46 22.13 -8.10
C ILE A 270 -16.14 21.15 -9.05
N PRO A 271 -17.44 21.33 -9.35
CA PRO A 271 -18.10 20.49 -10.34
C PRO A 271 -17.43 20.73 -11.70
N VAL A 272 -17.11 19.65 -12.41
CA VAL A 272 -16.73 19.74 -13.81
C VAL A 272 -17.98 20.19 -14.56
N ILE A 273 -18.01 21.45 -14.99
CA ILE A 273 -19.10 21.96 -15.83
C ILE A 273 -18.87 21.36 -17.23
N PRO A 274 -19.75 20.49 -17.74
CA PRO A 274 -19.66 20.07 -19.13
C PRO A 274 -19.83 21.33 -19.99
N THR A 275 -18.80 21.67 -20.76
CA THR A 275 -18.84 22.80 -21.68
C THR A 275 -19.80 22.45 -22.83
N SER A 276 -21.05 22.86 -22.63
CA SER A 276 -22.18 22.92 -23.57
C SER A 276 -23.11 21.69 -23.72
N PRO A 277 -24.44 21.90 -23.73
CA PRO A 277 -25.42 20.96 -24.25
C PRO A 277 -25.71 21.33 -25.71
N SER A 278 -24.91 20.85 -26.66
CA SER A 278 -25.29 20.91 -28.07
C SER A 278 -25.40 19.50 -28.62
N SER A 279 -26.48 19.24 -29.35
CA SER A 279 -26.95 17.94 -29.82
C SER A 279 -26.12 17.35 -30.97
N HIS A 280 -24.82 17.60 -30.96
CA HIS A 280 -23.80 16.91 -31.73
C HIS A 280 -22.62 16.71 -30.79
N GLU A 281 -22.17 15.47 -30.64
CA GLU A 281 -20.92 15.11 -29.95
C GLU A 281 -19.79 16.01 -30.45
N HIS A 282 -19.56 17.11 -29.75
CA HIS A 282 -18.39 17.94 -29.91
C HIS A 282 -17.54 17.69 -28.68
N VAL A 283 -16.48 16.90 -28.89
CA VAL A 283 -15.40 16.69 -27.94
C VAL A 283 -14.77 18.05 -27.68
N ASP A 284 -14.95 18.60 -26.49
CA ASP A 284 -14.04 19.64 -26.02
C ASP A 284 -12.75 18.94 -25.61
N GLU A 285 -11.82 18.93 -26.55
CA GLU A 285 -10.41 18.72 -26.28
C GLU A 285 -10.01 19.79 -25.26
N VAL A 286 -9.91 19.40 -23.98
CA VAL A 286 -9.16 20.18 -23.00
C VAL A 286 -7.70 20.07 -23.43
N SER A 287 -7.35 20.84 -24.47
CA SER A 287 -5.98 21.10 -24.83
C SER A 287 -5.38 21.77 -23.62
N CYS A 288 -4.63 20.99 -22.84
CA CYS A 288 -3.76 21.52 -21.81
C CYS A 288 -2.68 22.32 -22.52
N THR A 289 -2.99 23.55 -22.92
CA THR A 289 -1.96 24.58 -23.01
C THR A 289 -1.26 24.52 -21.65
N PRO A 290 0.07 24.23 -21.59
CA PRO A 290 0.77 24.07 -20.32
C PRO A 290 0.58 25.32 -19.47
N GLY A 291 -0.38 25.25 -18.55
CA GLY A 291 -0.79 26.32 -17.68
C GLY A 291 -0.19 26.14 -16.29
N SER A 292 -0.45 27.10 -15.40
CA SER A 292 0.07 27.13 -14.03
C SER A 292 -0.34 25.96 -13.12
N SER A 293 -1.17 25.01 -13.60
CA SER A 293 -1.70 23.90 -12.80
C SER A 293 -1.33 22.51 -13.37
N THR A 294 -0.34 22.42 -14.26
CA THR A 294 0.15 21.15 -14.82
C THR A 294 1.67 21.06 -14.67
N ALA A 295 2.16 19.99 -14.03
CA ALA A 295 3.59 19.68 -14.05
C ALA A 295 3.86 18.73 -15.21
N ILE A 296 4.79 19.08 -16.09
CA ILE A 296 5.31 18.17 -17.11
C ILE A 296 6.41 17.33 -16.44
N LEU A 297 6.28 16.01 -16.52
CA LEU A 297 7.33 15.09 -16.11
C LEU A 297 8.40 15.09 -17.22
N PRO A 298 9.71 15.07 -16.88
CA PRO A 298 10.76 15.11 -17.89
C PRO A 298 10.61 13.94 -18.89
N ASP A 299 10.27 14.24 -20.15
CA ASP A 299 10.29 13.27 -21.26
C ASP A 299 11.69 13.29 -21.90
N MET A 300 12.36 12.13 -21.87
CA MET A 300 13.71 11.95 -22.44
C MET A 300 13.75 10.79 -23.43
N SER A 301 12.60 10.44 -24.03
CA SER A 301 12.43 9.28 -24.92
C SER A 301 12.64 9.59 -26.43
N GLY A 302 12.78 10.87 -26.80
CA GLY A 302 12.99 11.31 -28.19
C GLY A 302 14.45 11.31 -28.66
N ASP A 303 14.64 11.05 -29.97
CA ASP A 303 15.90 11.21 -30.68
C ASP A 303 16.47 12.63 -30.47
N SER A 304 17.72 12.73 -29.99
CA SER A 304 18.40 14.00 -29.65
C SER A 304 18.55 14.99 -30.82
N SER A 305 18.13 14.61 -32.02
CA SER A 305 18.24 15.36 -33.28
C SER A 305 16.94 16.10 -33.68
N MET A 306 15.82 15.88 -32.98
CA MET A 306 14.51 16.49 -33.28
C MET A 306 14.04 17.47 -32.18
N LEU A 307 14.97 18.21 -31.56
CA LEU A 307 14.63 19.42 -30.78
C LEU A 307 14.47 20.61 -31.74
N PRO A 308 13.26 21.12 -32.05
CA PRO A 308 13.12 22.35 -32.81
C PRO A 308 13.31 23.53 -31.85
N ALA A 309 14.43 24.23 -31.99
CA ALA A 309 14.52 25.70 -31.93
C ALA A 309 13.81 26.50 -30.80
N ILE A 310 13.59 25.95 -29.59
CA ILE A 310 13.08 26.71 -28.44
C ILE A 310 14.21 27.19 -27.50
N PHE A 311 15.43 26.68 -27.67
CA PHE A 311 16.59 27.10 -26.89
C PHE A 311 17.69 27.66 -27.80
N GLY A 312 17.45 28.87 -28.27
CA GLY A 312 18.43 29.64 -29.05
C GLY A 312 19.60 30.11 -28.18
N THR A 313 20.79 29.60 -28.50
CA THR A 313 22.09 30.21 -28.20
C THR A 313 22.15 31.63 -28.77
N SER A 314 22.41 32.65 -27.93
CA SER A 314 22.92 33.94 -28.40
C SER A 314 24.44 33.92 -28.40
N PRO A 315 25.11 34.44 -29.44
CA PRO A 315 26.57 34.60 -29.45
C PRO A 315 27.02 35.72 -28.50
N SER A 316 28.29 35.61 -28.09
CA SER A 316 29.02 36.47 -27.13
C SER A 316 28.93 37.98 -27.40
N PRO A 317 28.92 38.85 -26.37
CA PRO A 317 28.88 40.30 -26.56
C PRO A 317 30.28 40.87 -26.82
N SER A 318 30.50 41.40 -28.03
CA SER A 318 31.59 42.35 -28.28
C SER A 318 31.16 43.77 -27.89
N SER A 319 32.06 44.46 -27.21
CA SER A 319 31.96 45.85 -26.73
C SER A 319 31.61 46.87 -27.82
N LYS A 320 30.69 47.80 -27.48
CA LYS A 320 30.80 49.26 -27.73
C LYS A 320 29.60 50.01 -27.14
N ALA A 321 29.90 51.11 -26.46
CA ALA A 321 28.98 52.03 -25.82
C ALA A 321 28.31 53.00 -26.81
N GLY A 322 27.09 53.45 -26.50
CA GLY A 322 26.40 54.57 -27.14
C GLY A 322 25.11 54.95 -26.38
N PRO A 323 24.74 56.24 -26.24
CA PRO A 323 23.85 56.70 -25.18
C PRO A 323 22.35 56.76 -25.53
N SER A 324 21.58 56.88 -24.45
CA SER A 324 20.12 56.92 -24.30
C SER A 324 19.29 57.78 -25.26
N THR A 325 18.07 57.33 -25.56
CA THR A 325 16.88 58.19 -25.61
C THR A 325 15.68 57.51 -24.94
N ARG A 326 14.96 58.26 -24.10
CA ARG A 326 13.72 57.89 -23.40
C ARG A 326 12.54 57.90 -24.38
N SER A 327 11.62 56.94 -24.27
CA SER A 327 10.19 57.21 -24.48
C SER A 327 9.33 56.31 -23.59
N SER A 328 8.23 56.91 -23.15
CA SER A 328 7.27 56.45 -22.14
C SER A 328 6.16 55.60 -22.79
N GLY A 329 5.75 54.51 -22.14
CA GLY A 329 4.56 53.73 -22.51
C GLY A 329 4.35 52.48 -21.64
N SER A 330 3.35 52.55 -20.74
CA SER A 330 2.57 51.49 -20.07
C SER A 330 3.26 50.21 -19.52
N PRO A 331 3.09 49.85 -18.22
CA PRO A 331 3.61 48.61 -17.66
C PRO A 331 2.70 47.43 -18.03
N SER A 332 2.95 46.79 -19.17
CA SER A 332 2.45 45.44 -19.41
C SER A 332 3.30 44.46 -18.61
N TRP A 333 2.78 43.97 -17.49
CA TRP A 333 3.37 42.86 -16.74
C TRP A 333 3.19 41.57 -17.54
N ARG A 334 4.17 41.26 -18.40
CA ARG A 334 4.37 39.90 -18.92
C ARG A 334 5.47 39.24 -18.08
N PRO A 335 5.18 38.20 -17.29
CA PRO A 335 6.23 37.45 -16.60
C PRO A 335 7.14 36.75 -17.63
N SER A 336 8.39 37.14 -17.62
CA SER A 336 9.46 36.63 -18.46
C SER A 336 9.86 35.21 -18.04
N HIS A 337 9.34 34.20 -18.74
CA HIS A 337 9.97 32.88 -18.84
C HIS A 337 11.30 33.01 -19.60
N ARG A 338 12.39 33.39 -18.92
CA ARG A 338 13.72 33.41 -19.54
C ARG A 338 14.90 33.29 -18.57
N LEU A 339 14.76 32.50 -17.50
CA LEU A 339 15.88 32.05 -16.68
C LEU A 339 15.74 30.55 -16.43
N GLN A 340 16.02 29.76 -17.46
CA GLN A 340 16.02 28.30 -17.43
C GLN A 340 17.48 27.85 -17.21
N ASN A 341 17.74 27.25 -16.06
CA ASN A 341 19.09 26.90 -15.58
C ASN A 341 19.60 25.65 -16.34
N PRO A 342 20.79 25.66 -16.99
CA PRO A 342 21.23 24.58 -17.87
C PRO A 342 21.72 23.27 -17.19
N GLN A 343 21.52 23.09 -15.89
CA GLN A 343 22.12 21.97 -15.12
C GLN A 343 21.25 20.69 -15.04
N TRP A 344 20.23 20.55 -15.89
CA TRP A 344 19.23 19.48 -15.79
C TRP A 344 19.67 18.12 -16.40
N MET A 345 20.96 17.94 -16.71
CA MET A 345 21.48 16.80 -17.48
C MET A 345 21.88 15.54 -16.66
N GLY A 346 21.40 15.40 -15.42
CA GLY A 346 21.74 14.25 -14.55
C GLY A 346 20.61 13.28 -14.24
N TYR A 347 19.37 13.57 -14.66
CA TYR A 347 18.22 12.73 -14.33
C TYR A 347 18.06 11.59 -15.35
N ALA A 348 18.12 10.35 -14.85
CA ALA A 348 17.97 9.14 -15.65
C ALA A 348 16.54 8.97 -16.20
N ARG A 349 16.47 8.36 -17.39
CA ARG A 349 15.29 8.10 -18.24
C ARG A 349 14.01 7.78 -17.46
N VAL A 350 12.95 8.54 -17.71
CA VAL A 350 11.60 8.31 -17.18
C VAL A 350 10.78 7.55 -18.22
N GLU A 351 10.43 6.29 -17.94
CA GLU A 351 9.37 5.55 -18.62
C GLU A 351 8.65 4.63 -17.59
N PRO A 352 7.30 4.51 -17.53
CA PRO A 352 6.22 5.48 -17.79
C PRO A 352 5.56 5.98 -16.47
N GLY A 353 5.41 7.29 -16.27
CA GLY A 353 4.58 7.91 -15.22
C GLY A 353 4.84 7.54 -13.74
N PRO A 354 4.16 8.20 -12.79
CA PRO A 354 4.17 7.79 -11.39
C PRO A 354 3.35 6.51 -11.20
N LEU A 355 3.84 5.60 -10.35
CA LEU A 355 3.10 4.41 -9.91
C LEU A 355 2.37 4.64 -8.58
N SER A 356 2.89 5.54 -7.75
CA SER A 356 2.32 5.88 -6.45
C SER A 356 2.42 7.38 -6.20
N ILE A 357 1.33 7.96 -5.70
CA ILE A 357 1.21 9.37 -5.36
C ILE A 357 0.74 9.47 -3.92
N LEU A 358 1.58 10.03 -3.06
CA LEU A 358 1.34 10.18 -1.63
C LEU A 358 1.19 11.66 -1.28
N HIS A 359 0.06 12.02 -0.66
CA HIS A 359 -0.09 13.31 0.00
C HIS A 359 0.51 13.23 1.41
N HIS A 360 1.54 14.02 1.66
CA HIS A 360 2.10 14.19 3.00
C HIS A 360 1.71 15.58 3.55
N ALA A 361 1.25 15.61 4.80
CA ALA A 361 0.75 16.83 5.44
C ALA A 361 -0.29 17.58 4.56
N GLU A 362 -0.40 18.90 4.75
CA GLU A 362 -1.36 19.75 4.04
C GLU A 362 -0.86 20.33 2.73
N ASN A 363 0.45 20.30 2.44
CA ASN A 363 0.99 20.97 1.25
C ASN A 363 1.90 20.09 0.39
N GLU A 364 2.36 18.94 0.86
CA GLU A 364 3.37 18.17 0.14
C GLU A 364 2.75 17.01 -0.66
N ILE A 365 3.20 16.85 -1.90
CA ILE A 365 2.88 15.72 -2.79
C ILE A 365 4.19 15.01 -3.14
N LEU A 366 4.27 13.73 -2.80
CA LEU A 366 5.39 12.86 -3.12
C LEU A 366 4.98 11.89 -4.22
N ILE A 367 5.80 11.79 -5.26
CA ILE A 367 5.59 10.83 -6.35
C ILE A 367 6.80 9.91 -6.53
N CYS A 368 6.52 8.65 -6.84
CA CYS A 368 7.54 7.69 -7.26
C CYS A 368 7.00 6.80 -8.38
N GLY A 369 7.91 6.09 -9.05
CA GLY A 369 7.56 5.14 -10.08
C GLY A 369 8.78 4.39 -10.60
N ARG A 370 8.74 4.01 -11.89
CA ARG A 370 9.85 3.33 -12.58
C ARG A 370 10.98 4.29 -12.97
N PHE A 371 11.27 5.26 -12.11
CA PHE A 371 12.36 6.21 -12.23
C PHE A 371 13.10 6.31 -10.89
N PRO A 372 14.42 6.59 -10.90
CA PRO A 372 15.30 6.39 -9.73
C PRO A 372 15.16 7.44 -8.61
N SER A 373 14.11 8.25 -8.65
CA SER A 373 13.97 9.41 -7.77
C SER A 373 12.56 9.47 -7.18
N ILE A 374 12.44 10.02 -5.97
CA ILE A 374 11.16 10.44 -5.40
C ILE A 374 11.10 11.96 -5.55
N LEU A 375 10.05 12.47 -6.17
CA LEU A 375 9.89 13.90 -6.45
C LEU A 375 8.89 14.50 -5.45
N SER A 376 9.29 15.58 -4.79
CA SER A 376 8.42 16.35 -3.88
C SER A 376 7.94 17.64 -4.53
N TYR A 377 6.64 17.87 -4.51
CA TYR A 377 5.99 19.10 -4.97
C TYR A 377 5.25 19.77 -3.81
N ASP A 378 5.34 21.10 -3.72
CA ASP A 378 4.46 21.89 -2.84
C ASP A 378 3.19 22.26 -3.62
N ARG A 379 2.03 21.91 -3.09
CA ARG A 379 0.71 22.21 -3.64
C ARG A 379 0.47 23.68 -3.88
N ARG A 380 0.98 24.56 -3.00
CA ARG A 380 0.78 26.01 -3.11
C ARG A 380 1.61 26.64 -4.21
N TYR A 381 2.74 26.02 -4.54
CA TYR A 381 3.67 26.47 -5.57
C TYR A 381 3.67 25.56 -6.79
N PHE A 382 2.67 24.67 -6.92
CA PHE A 382 2.56 23.74 -8.03
C PHE A 382 2.59 24.49 -9.37
N PRO A 383 3.34 24.02 -10.40
CA PRO A 383 4.05 22.73 -10.52
C PRO A 383 5.51 22.73 -10.04
N ARG A 384 5.91 23.66 -9.17
CA ARG A 384 7.32 23.78 -8.74
C ARG A 384 7.74 22.58 -7.88
N LEU A 385 8.79 21.90 -8.34
CA LEU A 385 9.49 20.87 -7.57
C LEU A 385 10.18 21.50 -6.36
N GLN A 386 9.94 20.93 -5.18
CA GLN A 386 10.50 21.41 -3.92
C GLN A 386 11.88 20.80 -3.66
N TYR A 387 11.98 19.47 -3.76
CA TYR A 387 13.23 18.72 -3.64
C TYR A 387 13.10 17.32 -4.25
N VAL A 388 14.22 16.61 -4.37
CA VAL A 388 14.31 15.26 -4.93
C VAL A 388 15.06 14.35 -3.96
N ILE A 389 14.54 13.15 -3.75
CA ILE A 389 15.23 12.08 -3.01
C ILE A 389 15.74 11.04 -4.02
N HIS A 390 17.04 10.77 -4.01
CA HIS A 390 17.65 9.80 -4.92
C HIS A 390 17.60 8.38 -4.34
N SER A 391 16.65 7.60 -4.84
CA SER A 391 16.42 6.21 -4.45
C SER A 391 17.22 5.22 -5.30
N SER A 392 17.54 5.54 -6.56
CA SER A 392 18.12 4.60 -7.55
C SER A 392 17.39 3.26 -7.75
N ALA A 393 16.26 3.04 -7.08
CA ALA A 393 15.37 1.91 -7.22
C ALA A 393 14.15 2.26 -8.10
N SER A 394 13.54 1.24 -8.68
CA SER A 394 12.23 1.33 -9.36
C SER A 394 11.15 1.11 -8.30
N LEU A 395 10.52 2.20 -7.86
CA LEU A 395 9.59 2.22 -6.73
C LEU A 395 8.16 1.95 -7.18
N SER A 396 7.44 1.14 -6.41
CA SER A 396 6.06 0.71 -6.68
C SER A 396 5.04 1.43 -5.81
N SER A 397 5.35 1.67 -4.53
CA SER A 397 4.40 2.21 -3.55
C SER A 397 5.09 3.06 -2.48
N LEU A 398 4.36 4.06 -1.97
CA LEU A 398 4.77 4.97 -0.90
C LEU A 398 3.75 4.95 0.24
N THR A 399 4.23 5.06 1.48
CA THR A 399 3.41 5.33 2.65
C THR A 399 4.16 6.22 3.63
N SER A 400 3.46 6.88 4.56
CA SER A 400 4.07 7.71 5.59
C SER A 400 3.73 7.20 6.99
N ILE A 401 4.71 7.21 7.88
CA ILE A 401 4.53 6.96 9.31
C ILE A 401 4.69 8.31 10.03
N PRO A 402 3.75 8.71 10.90
CA PRO A 402 3.74 10.01 11.56
C PRO A 402 4.74 10.10 12.73
N TYR A 403 5.85 9.35 12.66
CA TYR A 403 6.89 9.31 13.67
C TYR A 403 8.25 9.07 13.01
N PRO A 404 9.34 9.66 13.52
CA PRO A 404 10.69 9.27 13.15
C PRO A 404 11.05 7.87 13.69
N PRO A 405 12.11 7.23 13.17
CA PRO A 405 12.60 5.97 13.70
C PRO A 405 12.99 6.12 15.17
N ALA A 406 12.69 5.10 15.97
CA ALA A 406 12.99 5.14 17.39
C ALA A 406 14.50 5.23 17.65
N GLY A 407 14.86 6.09 18.61
CA GLY A 407 16.26 6.38 18.91
C GLY A 407 16.94 7.31 17.92
N ALA A 408 16.19 7.93 16.97
CA ALA A 408 16.68 9.07 16.22
C ALA A 408 17.29 10.11 17.17
N SER A 409 18.46 10.64 16.81
CA SER A 409 19.12 11.66 17.65
C SER A 409 18.22 12.89 17.77
N ALA A 410 18.34 13.63 18.88
CA ALA A 410 17.60 14.89 19.04
C ALA A 410 17.88 15.93 17.93
N ASN A 411 18.94 15.70 17.14
CA ASN A 411 19.33 16.54 16.01
C ASN A 411 18.63 16.14 14.69
N VAL A 412 17.87 15.04 14.67
CA VAL A 412 17.08 14.64 13.50
C VAL A 412 15.88 15.57 13.37
N ALA A 413 15.81 16.30 12.26
CA ALA A 413 14.77 17.29 12.00
C ALA A 413 13.47 16.72 11.39
N GLY A 414 13.41 15.39 11.19
CA GLY A 414 12.28 14.73 10.54
C GLY A 414 11.13 14.44 11.50
N ASP A 415 9.95 14.99 11.22
CA ASP A 415 8.71 14.77 11.97
C ASP A 415 8.04 13.44 11.62
N ALA A 416 8.28 12.94 10.41
CA ALA A 416 7.69 11.72 9.89
C ALA A 416 8.72 10.87 9.13
N THR A 417 8.37 9.61 8.91
CA THR A 417 9.13 8.69 8.08
C THR A 417 8.38 8.42 6.78
N LEU A 418 9.00 8.73 5.64
CA LEU A 418 8.58 8.22 4.34
C LEU A 418 9.06 6.78 4.21
N VAL A 419 8.17 5.88 3.85
CA VAL A 419 8.50 4.50 3.50
C VAL A 419 8.20 4.29 2.03
N ALA A 420 9.21 3.87 1.29
CA ALA A 420 9.11 3.54 -0.13
C ALA A 420 9.44 2.07 -0.34
N CYS A 421 8.71 1.40 -1.21
CA CYS A 421 9.03 0.03 -1.60
C CYS A 421 9.13 -0.11 -3.12
N GLY A 422 9.90 -1.09 -3.58
CA GLY A 422 10.05 -1.39 -5.01
C GLY A 422 11.08 -2.47 -5.29
N GLU A 423 11.86 -2.26 -6.35
CA GLU A 423 12.96 -3.14 -6.75
C GLU A 423 14.27 -2.38 -6.96
N TYR A 424 15.37 -2.99 -6.54
CA TYR A 424 16.72 -2.54 -6.85
C TYR A 424 17.53 -3.73 -7.36
N ARG A 425 18.08 -3.64 -8.57
CA ARG A 425 18.85 -4.71 -9.23
C ARG A 425 18.14 -6.08 -9.18
N GLY A 426 16.82 -6.09 -9.39
CA GLY A 426 15.99 -7.31 -9.42
C GLY A 426 15.61 -7.91 -8.07
N ARG A 427 15.96 -7.26 -6.94
CA ARG A 427 15.53 -7.66 -5.58
C ARG A 427 14.60 -6.63 -4.98
N GLY A 428 13.77 -7.05 -4.03
CA GLY A 428 12.87 -6.17 -3.31
C GLY A 428 13.64 -5.17 -2.45
N SER A 429 13.32 -3.89 -2.59
CA SER A 429 13.91 -2.80 -1.81
C SER A 429 12.85 -2.14 -0.93
N LEU A 430 13.14 -2.03 0.37
CA LEU A 430 12.36 -1.24 1.33
C LEU A 430 13.24 -0.09 1.84
N GLU A 431 12.81 1.15 1.62
CA GLU A 431 13.61 2.35 1.89
C GLU A 431 12.84 3.31 2.79
N LEU A 432 13.55 3.91 3.75
CA LEU A 432 13.02 4.80 4.78
C LEU A 432 13.75 6.13 4.71
N TYR A 433 13.02 7.23 4.65
CA TYR A 433 13.57 8.58 4.56
C TYR A 433 12.92 9.52 5.58
N SER A 434 13.68 10.48 6.07
CA SER A 434 13.14 11.57 6.90
C SER A 434 12.23 12.50 6.10
N LEU A 435 11.05 12.82 6.66
CA LEU A 435 10.16 13.87 6.16
C LEU A 435 10.06 15.02 7.17
N PRO A 436 10.14 16.30 6.72
CA PRO A 436 10.49 16.71 5.36
C PRO A 436 11.96 16.39 5.06
N HIS A 437 12.28 16.00 3.81
CA HIS A 437 13.65 15.65 3.42
C HIS A 437 14.46 16.90 3.02
N ILE A 438 14.48 17.91 3.89
CA ILE A 438 15.10 19.21 3.61
C ILE A 438 16.15 19.49 4.69
N LYS A 439 17.36 19.86 4.24
CA LYS A 439 18.46 20.20 5.15
C LYS A 439 18.11 21.46 5.98
N PRO A 440 18.18 21.41 7.31
CA PRO A 440 17.97 22.59 8.14
C PRO A 440 19.06 23.63 7.85
N GLY A 441 18.67 24.80 7.31
CA GLY A 441 19.58 25.89 6.90
C GLY A 441 19.40 26.36 5.46
N GLN A 442 18.79 25.55 4.59
CA GLN A 442 18.58 25.90 3.18
C GLN A 442 17.31 26.74 2.93
N ARG A 443 16.69 27.29 3.98
CA ARG A 443 15.47 28.10 3.86
C ARG A 443 15.72 29.57 3.50
N GLN A 444 16.95 30.09 3.58
CA GLN A 444 17.25 31.48 3.20
C GLN A 444 18.71 31.65 2.77
N SER A 445 19.03 31.31 1.52
CA SER A 445 20.09 32.02 0.80
C SER A 445 19.73 32.06 -0.67
N ASN A 446 19.84 33.24 -1.28
CA ASN A 446 19.93 33.36 -2.74
C ASN A 446 20.95 32.33 -3.25
N PRO A 447 20.75 31.75 -4.44
CA PRO A 447 21.66 30.75 -4.98
C PRO A 447 22.91 31.46 -5.50
N ASP A 448 23.79 31.90 -4.60
CA ASP A 448 25.16 32.22 -4.97
C ASP A 448 25.92 30.91 -5.11
N ILE A 449 26.17 30.59 -6.37
CA ILE A 449 26.88 29.42 -6.88
C ILE A 449 28.35 29.54 -6.48
N SER A 450 28.77 28.77 -5.48
CA SER A 450 30.14 28.26 -5.39
C SER A 450 30.23 27.18 -4.32
N THR A 451 29.87 25.94 -4.65
CA THR A 451 30.46 24.73 -4.05
C THR A 451 30.01 23.53 -4.87
N SER A 452 30.84 23.19 -5.85
CA SER A 452 30.84 21.89 -6.51
C SER A 452 31.25 20.82 -5.49
N SER A 453 30.29 20.11 -4.91
CA SER A 453 30.55 18.79 -4.35
C SER A 453 30.19 17.76 -5.40
N SER A 454 31.21 17.22 -6.06
CA SER A 454 31.12 16.02 -6.90
C SER A 454 30.39 14.90 -6.17
N PRO A 455 29.67 14.00 -6.86
CA PRO A 455 29.11 12.82 -6.22
C PRO A 455 30.27 11.96 -5.73
N SER A 456 30.45 11.84 -4.42
CA SER A 456 31.41 10.90 -3.85
C SER A 456 30.97 9.49 -4.22
N GLU A 457 31.85 8.73 -4.87
CA GLU A 457 31.69 7.32 -5.23
C GLU A 457 31.68 6.39 -4.00
N ASP A 458 31.50 6.93 -2.80
CA ASP A 458 31.62 6.22 -1.52
C ASP A 458 30.30 5.60 -1.02
N ASP A 459 29.18 5.73 -1.75
CA ASP A 459 27.87 5.17 -1.35
C ASP A 459 27.68 3.68 -1.75
N GLU A 460 28.75 2.99 -2.18
CA GLU A 460 28.69 1.60 -2.66
C GLU A 460 29.12 0.52 -1.64
N LEU A 461 29.50 0.87 -0.41
CA LEU A 461 29.94 -0.11 0.59
C LEU A 461 29.49 0.20 2.03
N ASP A 462 28.19 0.13 2.30
CA ASP A 462 27.67 0.05 3.68
C ASP A 462 27.02 -1.32 3.95
N ILE A 463 27.84 -2.39 3.83
CA ILE A 463 27.43 -3.78 4.04
C ILE A 463 27.65 -4.24 5.51
N THR A 464 28.16 -3.39 6.40
CA THR A 464 28.50 -3.84 7.77
C THR A 464 28.20 -2.81 8.87
N ARG A 465 27.10 -3.09 9.59
CA ARG A 465 26.97 -2.91 11.06
C ARG A 465 26.95 -1.51 11.69
N ASN A 466 26.77 -0.40 10.97
CA ASN A 466 26.57 0.89 11.64
C ASN A 466 25.09 1.29 11.71
N ARG A 467 24.51 1.14 12.91
CA ARG A 467 23.22 1.69 13.36
C ARG A 467 23.19 3.24 13.42
N ASN A 468 24.16 3.94 12.84
CA ASN A 468 24.26 5.39 12.95
C ASN A 468 23.35 6.04 11.91
N LEU A 469 22.08 6.21 12.30
CA LEU A 469 21.02 6.95 11.61
C LEU A 469 21.29 8.46 11.46
N THR A 470 22.55 8.89 11.40
CA THR A 470 22.91 10.32 11.41
C THR A 470 23.99 10.59 10.40
N SER A 471 23.62 11.19 9.26
CA SER A 471 24.54 12.10 8.58
C SER A 471 24.69 13.36 9.44
N GLU A 472 25.81 14.07 9.31
CA GLU A 472 26.01 15.38 9.98
C GLU A 472 24.91 16.41 9.63
N ASP A 473 24.09 16.12 8.60
CA ASP A 473 23.01 16.94 8.06
C ASP A 473 21.64 16.82 8.79
N GLY A 474 21.53 16.00 9.85
CA GLY A 474 20.27 15.88 10.63
C GLY A 474 19.12 15.20 9.89
N LEU A 475 19.40 14.52 8.78
CA LEU A 475 18.47 13.69 8.00
C LEU A 475 18.84 12.21 8.15
N TYR A 476 17.84 11.33 8.11
CA TYR A 476 18.09 9.89 8.04
C TYR A 476 17.58 9.32 6.72
N SER A 477 18.33 8.35 6.20
CA SER A 477 18.04 7.61 4.98
C SER A 477 18.53 6.19 5.22
N TYR A 478 17.63 5.23 5.13
CA TYR A 478 17.93 3.81 5.31
C TYR A 478 17.36 3.02 4.14
N LYS A 479 18.16 2.10 3.58
CA LYS A 479 17.80 1.38 2.36
C LYS A 479 18.06 -0.12 2.52
N ASN A 480 17.02 -0.90 2.72
CA ASN A 480 17.08 -2.36 2.76
C ASN A 480 16.86 -2.95 1.36
N ARG A 481 17.93 -2.97 0.54
CA ARG A 481 17.90 -3.36 -0.89
C ARG A 481 18.13 -4.83 -1.18
N GLN A 482 18.68 -5.59 -0.24
CA GLN A 482 19.14 -6.97 -0.48
C GLN A 482 18.49 -8.01 0.42
N ASP A 483 17.99 -7.62 1.59
CA ASP A 483 17.44 -8.54 2.59
C ASP A 483 15.91 -8.42 2.76
N ALA A 484 15.30 -7.33 2.30
CA ALA A 484 13.85 -7.11 2.43
C ALA A 484 13.03 -8.23 1.74
N ALA A 485 13.31 -8.51 0.47
CA ALA A 485 12.72 -9.63 -0.25
C ALA A 485 13.59 -10.08 -1.43
N LYS A 486 13.41 -11.36 -1.82
CA LYS A 486 14.06 -11.93 -3.00
C LYS A 486 13.51 -11.38 -4.31
N SER A 487 12.28 -10.88 -4.28
CA SER A 487 11.52 -10.40 -5.43
C SER A 487 10.97 -8.99 -5.18
N LYS A 488 10.45 -8.34 -6.23
CA LYS A 488 9.96 -6.95 -6.19
C LYS A 488 8.88 -6.77 -5.13
N LEU A 489 8.97 -5.67 -4.37
CA LEU A 489 7.89 -5.26 -3.47
C LEU A 489 6.81 -4.51 -4.26
N LEU A 490 5.54 -4.82 -4.00
CA LEU A 490 4.41 -4.29 -4.78
C LEU A 490 3.63 -3.20 -4.03
N SER A 491 3.36 -3.41 -2.74
CA SER A 491 2.61 -2.50 -1.90
C SER A 491 3.20 -2.40 -0.51
N VAL A 492 3.10 -1.22 0.11
CA VAL A 492 3.52 -0.97 1.48
C VAL A 492 2.46 -0.15 2.22
N ALA A 493 2.23 -0.47 3.49
CA ALA A 493 1.33 0.27 4.36
C ALA A 493 1.84 0.32 5.80
N SER A 494 1.46 1.36 6.53
CA SER A 494 1.65 1.45 7.98
C SER A 494 0.59 0.60 8.70
N HIS A 495 1.01 -0.22 9.66
CA HIS A 495 0.12 -1.12 10.40
C HIS A 495 0.45 -1.08 11.90
N GLY A 496 -0.19 -0.14 12.59
CA GLY A 496 0.12 0.19 13.98
C GLY A 496 1.57 0.65 14.14
N THR A 497 2.35 -0.07 14.96
CA THR A 497 3.79 0.18 15.15
C THR A 497 4.68 -0.50 14.12
N LYS A 498 4.11 -1.14 13.08
CA LYS A 498 4.83 -1.96 12.12
C LYS A 498 4.66 -1.43 10.70
N ILE A 499 5.53 -1.90 9.81
CA ILE A 499 5.43 -1.72 8.37
C ILE A 499 5.03 -3.07 7.79
N VAL A 500 3.96 -3.09 7.00
CA VAL A 500 3.56 -4.27 6.23
C VAL A 500 3.81 -4.03 4.76
N PHE A 501 4.39 -5.01 4.07
CA PHE A 501 4.59 -4.96 2.63
C PHE A 501 4.35 -6.31 1.97
N SER A 502 3.99 -6.26 0.68
CA SER A 502 3.83 -7.44 -0.16
C SER A 502 5.01 -7.61 -1.12
N ASP A 503 5.38 -8.87 -1.35
CA ASP A 503 6.31 -9.24 -2.41
C ASP A 503 5.58 -9.89 -3.61
N SER A 504 6.28 -9.99 -4.74
CA SER A 504 5.75 -10.60 -5.95
C SER A 504 5.74 -12.14 -5.91
N GLU A 505 6.02 -12.75 -4.75
CA GLU A 505 5.87 -14.20 -4.50
C GLU A 505 4.58 -14.52 -3.71
N GLY A 506 3.75 -13.50 -3.44
CA GLY A 506 2.50 -13.65 -2.67
C GLY A 506 2.70 -13.64 -1.15
N GLY A 507 3.89 -13.27 -0.69
CA GLY A 507 4.24 -13.10 0.72
C GLY A 507 3.87 -11.71 1.25
N LEU A 508 3.24 -11.69 2.42
CA LEU A 508 3.11 -10.53 3.28
C LEU A 508 4.13 -10.60 4.41
N LYS A 509 4.87 -9.51 4.63
CA LYS A 509 5.89 -9.42 5.67
C LYS A 509 5.63 -8.19 6.52
N TRP A 510 5.77 -8.37 7.83
CA TRP A 510 5.73 -7.30 8.81
C TRP A 510 7.13 -7.11 9.37
N VAL A 511 7.60 -5.89 9.32
CA VAL A 511 8.86 -5.46 9.94
C VAL A 511 8.58 -4.33 10.91
N GLU A 512 9.49 -4.14 11.86
CA GLU A 512 9.44 -2.96 12.72
C GLU A 512 9.72 -1.68 11.91
N ARG A 513 9.59 -0.51 12.55
CA ARG A 513 9.86 0.80 11.92
C ARG A 513 11.32 1.02 11.51
N ASP A 514 12.22 0.10 11.84
CA ASP A 514 13.59 0.11 11.32
C ASP A 514 13.70 -0.43 9.88
N GLY A 515 12.62 -1.00 9.33
CA GLY A 515 12.59 -1.54 7.97
C GLY A 515 13.35 -2.87 7.80
N HIS A 516 13.78 -3.51 8.88
CA HIS A 516 14.60 -4.72 8.83
C HIS A 516 14.17 -5.79 9.84
N SER A 517 13.88 -5.40 11.08
CA SER A 517 13.55 -6.35 12.14
C SER A 517 12.24 -7.07 11.83
N LEU A 518 12.34 -8.34 11.47
CA LEU A 518 11.18 -9.15 11.10
C LEU A 518 10.30 -9.42 12.30
N VAL A 519 9.02 -9.07 12.16
CA VAL A 519 7.98 -9.36 13.15
C VAL A 519 7.27 -10.67 12.81
N ARG A 520 6.74 -10.79 11.59
CA ARG A 520 6.04 -11.99 11.12
C ARG A 520 6.01 -12.07 9.61
N ARG A 521 5.79 -13.29 9.09
CA ARG A 521 5.61 -13.59 7.67
C ARG A 521 4.31 -14.36 7.49
N TRP A 522 3.63 -14.14 6.39
CA TRP A 522 2.45 -14.89 6.00
C TRP A 522 2.39 -14.96 4.46
N ASN A 523 1.86 -16.05 3.91
CA ASN A 523 1.76 -16.21 2.46
C ASN A 523 0.29 -16.39 2.10
N ILE A 524 -0.17 -15.57 1.16
CA ILE A 524 -1.56 -15.54 0.69
C ILE A 524 -1.94 -16.87 0.01
N ASN A 525 -1.00 -17.49 -0.69
CA ASN A 525 -1.17 -18.74 -1.43
C ASN A 525 -1.14 -19.98 -0.52
N ALA A 526 -0.60 -19.89 0.69
CA ALA A 526 -0.54 -21.02 1.64
C ALA A 526 -1.93 -21.45 2.15
N PHE A 527 -2.96 -20.60 1.99
CA PHE A 527 -4.34 -20.89 2.38
C PHE A 527 -5.17 -21.60 1.30
N SER A 528 -4.62 -21.81 0.09
CA SER A 528 -5.25 -22.65 -0.94
C SER A 528 -5.01 -24.14 -0.67
N MET A 529 -5.25 -24.61 0.57
CA MET A 529 -5.53 -26.04 0.79
C MET A 529 -6.99 -26.27 0.45
N GLY A 530 -7.24 -26.54 -0.83
CA GLY A 530 -8.50 -27.11 -1.25
C GLY A 530 -8.71 -28.48 -0.59
N SER A 531 -9.92 -28.71 -0.08
CA SER A 531 -10.51 -30.00 0.25
C SER A 531 -9.93 -30.77 1.46
N PRO A 532 -10.75 -31.19 2.45
CA PRO A 532 -10.31 -31.93 3.64
C PRO A 532 -9.88 -33.38 3.35
N ASN A 533 -9.73 -33.77 2.09
CA ASN A 533 -9.29 -35.10 1.69
C ASN A 533 -7.85 -35.04 1.15
N ASN A 534 -6.86 -34.97 2.05
CA ASN A 534 -5.63 -35.78 1.96
C ASN A 534 -4.64 -35.42 3.08
N ASN A 535 -4.45 -36.38 3.98
CA ASN A 535 -3.27 -36.67 4.80
C ASN A 535 -2.34 -35.51 5.18
N ALA A 536 -2.55 -35.04 6.41
CA ALA A 536 -1.65 -34.20 7.20
C ALA A 536 -0.34 -34.93 7.55
N ALA A 537 0.56 -35.08 6.58
CA ALA A 537 1.96 -35.45 6.84
C ALA A 537 2.80 -35.22 5.57
N ILE A 538 3.23 -33.98 5.33
CA ILE A 538 4.51 -33.55 4.67
C ILE A 538 4.49 -32.01 4.72
N ALA A 539 4.94 -31.44 5.84
CA ALA A 539 5.02 -30.00 6.07
C ALA A 539 6.47 -29.49 5.95
N THR A 540 7.24 -30.01 4.99
CA THR A 540 8.66 -29.65 4.80
C THR A 540 9.03 -29.21 3.39
N SER A 541 8.06 -29.10 2.48
CA SER A 541 8.22 -28.44 1.19
C SER A 541 6.86 -28.00 0.67
N ALA A 542 6.37 -26.86 1.14
CA ALA A 542 5.20 -26.23 0.53
C ALA A 542 5.61 -25.77 -0.88
N SER A 543 5.28 -26.56 -1.90
CA SER A 543 5.17 -26.04 -3.25
C SER A 543 4.14 -24.92 -3.19
N VAL A 544 4.56 -23.67 -3.46
CA VAL A 544 3.69 -22.50 -3.54
C VAL A 544 2.76 -22.71 -4.72
N SER A 545 1.64 -23.40 -4.49
CA SER A 545 0.60 -23.64 -5.48
C SER A 545 -0.37 -22.46 -5.45
N GLY A 546 0.09 -21.30 -5.94
CA GLY A 546 -0.75 -20.12 -6.10
C GLY A 546 0.05 -18.96 -6.69
N ASP A 547 -0.57 -18.25 -7.63
CA ASP A 547 0.02 -17.11 -8.36
C ASP A 547 -0.54 -15.76 -7.84
N ALA A 548 -1.30 -15.78 -6.74
CA ALA A 548 -1.89 -14.57 -6.21
C ALA A 548 -0.81 -13.71 -5.52
N VAL A 549 -0.73 -12.44 -5.93
CA VAL A 549 0.16 -11.43 -5.36
C VAL A 549 -0.65 -10.24 -4.88
N ALA A 550 -0.33 -9.71 -3.69
CA ALA A 550 -1.00 -8.52 -3.18
C ALA A 550 -0.48 -7.26 -3.88
N ARG A 551 -1.26 -6.71 -4.82
CA ARG A 551 -0.93 -5.48 -5.55
C ARG A 551 -1.20 -4.21 -4.74
N LYS A 552 -2.19 -4.25 -3.83
CA LYS A 552 -2.50 -3.14 -2.92
C LYS A 552 -2.89 -3.66 -1.55
N ILE A 553 -2.34 -3.04 -0.51
CA ILE A 553 -2.68 -3.29 0.90
C ILE A 553 -3.27 -2.00 1.46
N ILE A 554 -4.45 -2.10 2.08
CA ILE A 554 -5.11 -0.98 2.75
C ILE A 554 -5.41 -1.41 4.19
N PRO A 555 -4.79 -0.78 5.19
CA PRO A 555 -5.18 -0.98 6.58
C PRO A 555 -6.63 -0.55 6.79
N LEU A 556 -7.45 -1.44 7.37
CA LEU A 556 -8.82 -1.13 7.74
C LEU A 556 -8.82 -0.50 9.13
N ASN A 557 -9.29 0.74 9.21
CA ASN A 557 -9.29 1.47 10.48
C ASN A 557 -10.26 0.82 11.47
N THR A 558 -9.72 0.28 12.56
CA THR A 558 -10.50 0.04 13.77
C THR A 558 -10.50 1.34 14.56
N LEU A 559 -11.65 1.98 14.76
CA LEU A 559 -11.84 3.24 15.52
C LEU A 559 -10.71 3.50 16.54
N ASP A 560 -9.88 4.49 16.23
CA ASP A 560 -8.52 4.73 16.74
C ASP A 560 -8.40 5.17 18.22
N SER A 561 -9.42 4.95 19.06
CA SER A 561 -9.45 5.52 20.41
C SER A 561 -9.80 4.50 21.49
N SER A 562 -8.96 3.47 21.62
CA SER A 562 -8.85 2.77 22.90
C SER A 562 -8.14 3.70 23.89
N GLU A 563 -8.61 3.81 25.14
CA GLU A 563 -7.90 4.55 26.21
C GLU A 563 -6.43 4.12 26.36
N ARG A 564 -6.10 2.91 25.89
CA ARG A 564 -4.77 2.28 25.94
C ARG A 564 -3.81 2.70 24.82
N GLY A 565 -4.27 3.40 23.78
CA GLY A 565 -3.46 3.85 22.65
C GLY A 565 -3.83 3.20 21.30
N HIS A 566 -2.97 3.40 20.31
CA HIS A 566 -3.13 2.87 18.96
C HIS A 566 -3.06 1.34 18.95
N ARG A 567 -3.99 0.72 18.20
CA ARG A 567 -4.10 -0.72 18.09
C ARG A 567 -3.15 -1.27 17.03
N GLY A 568 -2.57 -2.43 17.32
CA GLY A 568 -1.70 -3.16 16.41
C GLY A 568 -2.40 -4.24 15.58
N ASP A 569 -3.66 -4.58 15.91
CA ASP A 569 -4.41 -5.72 15.38
C ASP A 569 -5.46 -5.38 14.33
N ALA A 570 -5.32 -4.22 13.66
CA ALA A 570 -6.19 -3.82 12.57
C ALA A 570 -6.19 -4.86 11.43
N ASP A 571 -7.32 -5.03 10.76
CA ASP A 571 -7.40 -5.93 9.60
C ASP A 571 -6.79 -5.26 8.37
N LEU A 572 -6.33 -6.06 7.41
CA LEU A 572 -5.77 -5.56 6.16
C LEU A 572 -6.66 -5.97 4.99
N LEU A 573 -7.15 -5.00 4.23
CA LEU A 573 -7.73 -5.26 2.93
C LEU A 573 -6.61 -5.46 1.91
N VAL A 574 -6.68 -6.56 1.18
CA VAL A 574 -5.70 -6.96 0.17
C VAL A 574 -6.41 -7.09 -1.17
N TRP A 575 -5.85 -6.48 -2.20
CA TRP A 575 -6.28 -6.65 -3.59
C TRP A 575 -5.19 -7.32 -4.41
N THR A 576 -5.57 -8.38 -5.14
CA THR A 576 -4.62 -9.19 -5.92
C THR A 576 -4.49 -8.77 -7.38
N GLY A 577 -5.33 -7.85 -7.85
CA GLY A 577 -5.51 -7.57 -9.28
C GLY A 577 -6.82 -8.09 -9.85
N GLU A 578 -7.39 -9.11 -9.21
CA GLU A 578 -8.63 -9.77 -9.63
C GLU A 578 -9.61 -9.94 -8.47
N LYS A 579 -9.08 -10.23 -7.27
CA LYS A 579 -9.85 -10.55 -6.07
C LYS A 579 -9.50 -9.59 -4.95
N ILE A 580 -10.45 -9.43 -4.03
CA ILE A 580 -10.25 -8.72 -2.78
C ILE A 580 -10.44 -9.68 -1.61
N GLY A 581 -9.62 -9.52 -0.58
CA GLY A 581 -9.69 -10.31 0.64
C GLY A 581 -9.32 -9.50 1.86
N VAL A 582 -9.85 -9.88 3.01
CA VAL A 582 -9.51 -9.28 4.31
C VAL A 582 -8.63 -10.25 5.08
N VAL A 583 -7.40 -9.82 5.37
CA VAL A 583 -6.47 -10.54 6.24
C VAL A 583 -6.73 -10.09 7.67
N THR A 584 -7.12 -11.04 8.53
CA THR A 584 -7.46 -10.78 9.93
C THR A 584 -6.69 -11.67 10.89
N SER A 585 -6.44 -11.13 12.08
CA SER A 585 -5.87 -11.85 13.22
C SER A 585 -6.94 -12.36 14.19
N ASP A 586 -8.21 -12.03 13.94
CA ASP A 586 -9.31 -12.49 14.76
C ASP A 586 -9.61 -13.97 14.49
N PRO A 587 -9.82 -14.75 15.57
CA PRO A 587 -10.23 -16.13 15.42
C PRO A 587 -11.57 -16.18 14.71
N GLN A 588 -11.62 -16.91 13.60
CA GLN A 588 -12.85 -17.24 12.92
C GLN A 588 -13.61 -18.29 13.75
N PHE A 589 -14.13 -17.95 14.93
CA PHE A 589 -15.08 -18.83 15.59
C PHE A 589 -16.30 -18.99 14.67
N LEU A 590 -16.57 -20.21 14.23
CA LEU A 590 -17.88 -20.55 13.67
C LEU A 590 -18.82 -20.53 14.88
N ASP A 591 -19.68 -19.53 14.98
CA ASP A 591 -20.81 -19.66 15.89
C ASP A 591 -21.61 -20.89 15.42
N HIS A 592 -21.82 -21.87 16.30
CA HIS A 592 -22.47 -23.13 15.93
C HIS A 592 -23.84 -22.88 15.31
N GLU A 593 -24.56 -21.85 15.78
CA GLU A 593 -25.86 -21.46 15.23
C GLU A 593 -25.77 -20.79 13.85
N GLU A 594 -24.66 -20.11 13.55
CA GLU A 594 -24.41 -19.49 12.25
C GLU A 594 -23.97 -20.56 11.23
N MET A 595 -23.13 -21.50 11.64
CA MET A 595 -22.72 -22.66 10.85
C MET A 595 -23.92 -23.54 10.48
N VAL A 596 -24.82 -23.82 11.44
CA VAL A 596 -26.05 -24.58 11.17
C VAL A 596 -26.94 -23.84 10.16
N ARG A 597 -27.11 -22.51 10.31
CA ARG A 597 -27.88 -21.71 9.34
C ARG A 597 -27.26 -21.66 7.95
N GLU A 598 -25.93 -21.57 7.85
CA GLU A 598 -25.22 -21.60 6.55
C GLU A 598 -25.32 -22.96 5.87
N ILE A 599 -25.24 -24.06 6.62
CA ILE A 599 -25.43 -25.42 6.10
C ILE A 599 -26.88 -25.61 5.62
N GLU A 600 -27.87 -25.17 6.41
CA GLU A 600 -29.28 -25.25 6.01
C GLU A 600 -29.59 -24.38 4.78
N ALA A 601 -28.99 -23.20 4.68
CA ALA A 601 -29.12 -22.33 3.51
C ALA A 601 -28.48 -22.96 2.25
N ALA A 602 -27.26 -23.48 2.38
CA ALA A 602 -26.55 -24.15 1.27
C ALA A 602 -27.31 -25.39 0.77
N ASP A 603 -27.86 -26.21 1.67
CA ASP A 603 -28.69 -27.37 1.31
C ASP A 603 -29.97 -26.96 0.56
N THR A 604 -30.51 -25.77 0.86
CA THR A 604 -31.70 -25.25 0.20
C THR A 604 -31.38 -24.72 -1.21
N GLU A 605 -30.26 -24.01 -1.36
CA GLU A 605 -29.77 -23.52 -2.65
C GLU A 605 -29.35 -24.66 -3.59
N GLU A 606 -28.67 -25.69 -3.06
CA GLU A 606 -28.24 -26.85 -3.86
C GLU A 606 -29.45 -27.66 -4.37
N LYS A 607 -30.52 -27.76 -3.58
CA LYS A 607 -31.79 -28.38 -4.02
C LYS A 607 -32.45 -27.57 -5.12
N GLN A 608 -32.50 -26.24 -4.99
CA GLN A 608 -33.09 -25.37 -6.02
C GLN A 608 -32.31 -25.45 -7.33
N ALA A 609 -30.97 -25.45 -7.28
CA ALA A 609 -30.12 -25.59 -8.46
C ALA A 609 -30.30 -26.95 -9.16
N LYS A 610 -30.41 -28.04 -8.39
CA LYS A 610 -30.69 -29.38 -8.93
C LYS A 610 -32.07 -29.45 -9.60
N GLU A 611 -33.10 -28.89 -8.97
CA GLU A 611 -34.45 -28.83 -9.57
C GLU A 611 -34.47 -28.01 -10.87
N GLU A 612 -33.70 -26.93 -10.94
CA GLU A 612 -33.60 -26.10 -12.14
C GLU A 612 -32.83 -26.80 -13.27
N GLN A 613 -31.77 -27.55 -12.94
CA GLN A 613 -31.06 -28.40 -13.91
C GLN A 613 -31.97 -29.48 -14.49
N VAL A 614 -32.72 -30.19 -13.65
CA VAL A 614 -33.65 -31.24 -14.11
C VAL A 614 -34.71 -30.66 -15.05
N LYS A 615 -35.26 -29.48 -14.74
CA LYS A 615 -36.21 -28.79 -15.64
C LYS A 615 -35.58 -28.44 -17.00
N LYS A 616 -34.35 -27.92 -17.00
CA LYS A 616 -33.62 -27.60 -18.25
C LYS A 616 -33.33 -28.84 -19.08
N GLU A 617 -32.97 -29.96 -18.45
CA GLU A 617 -32.76 -31.24 -19.13
C GLU A 617 -34.06 -31.79 -19.74
N GLU A 618 -35.19 -31.65 -19.04
CA GLU A 618 -36.50 -32.03 -19.59
C GLU A 618 -36.90 -31.17 -20.80
N GLU A 619 -36.67 -29.87 -20.74
CA GLU A 619 -36.94 -28.95 -21.85
C GLU A 619 -36.03 -29.24 -23.04
N TYR A 620 -34.75 -29.52 -22.79
CA TYR A 620 -33.81 -29.96 -23.81
C TYR A 620 -34.23 -31.30 -24.44
N SER A 621 -34.65 -32.27 -23.64
CA SER A 621 -35.16 -33.56 -24.12
C SER A 621 -36.40 -33.41 -25.00
N LYS A 622 -37.36 -32.57 -24.60
CA LYS A 622 -38.59 -32.29 -25.37
C LYS A 622 -38.27 -31.60 -26.69
N THR A 623 -37.34 -30.65 -26.71
CA THR A 623 -36.93 -29.94 -27.93
C THR A 623 -36.16 -30.87 -28.88
N MET A 624 -35.24 -31.69 -28.35
CA MET A 624 -34.49 -32.71 -29.09
C MET A 624 -35.44 -33.73 -29.74
N ARG A 625 -36.43 -34.23 -28.99
CA ARG A 625 -37.43 -35.18 -29.51
C ARG A 625 -38.25 -34.58 -30.65
N ARG A 626 -38.72 -33.34 -30.50
CA ARG A 626 -39.46 -32.64 -31.57
C ARG A 626 -38.60 -32.41 -32.81
N ALA A 627 -37.30 -32.12 -32.65
CA ALA A 627 -36.37 -31.98 -33.76
C ALA A 627 -36.16 -33.30 -34.50
N LEU A 628 -36.01 -34.41 -33.77
CA LEU A 628 -35.85 -35.75 -34.33
C LEU A 628 -37.12 -36.26 -35.02
N GLU A 629 -38.30 -36.00 -34.46
CA GLU A 629 -39.59 -36.32 -35.08
C GLU A 629 -39.75 -35.60 -36.43
N ARG A 630 -39.40 -34.30 -36.50
CA ARG A 630 -39.39 -33.55 -37.76
C ARG A 630 -38.43 -34.14 -38.80
N GLN A 631 -37.21 -34.50 -38.40
CA GLN A 631 -36.25 -35.14 -39.33
C GLN A 631 -36.75 -36.50 -39.83
N ALA A 632 -37.43 -37.27 -38.98
CA ALA A 632 -38.00 -38.56 -39.36
C ALA A 632 -39.17 -38.39 -40.35
N ASP A 633 -40.04 -37.41 -40.13
CA ASP A 633 -41.14 -37.09 -41.03
C ASP A 633 -40.65 -36.54 -42.37
N GLU A 634 -39.62 -35.69 -42.37
CA GLU A 634 -38.96 -35.21 -43.59
C GLU A 634 -38.32 -36.37 -44.38
N ARG A 635 -37.67 -37.33 -43.71
CA ARG A 635 -37.14 -38.53 -44.38
C ARG A 635 -38.25 -39.41 -44.96
N ARG A 636 -39.36 -39.58 -44.25
CA ARG A 636 -40.53 -40.32 -44.74
C ARG A 636 -41.13 -39.63 -45.96
N TRP A 637 -41.28 -38.31 -45.90
CA TRP A 637 -41.75 -37.50 -47.02
C TRP A 637 -40.82 -37.61 -48.23
N MET A 638 -39.50 -37.49 -48.04
CA MET A 638 -38.49 -37.69 -49.08
C MET A 638 -38.48 -39.11 -49.68
N SER A 639 -38.80 -40.14 -48.88
CA SER A 639 -38.87 -41.53 -49.35
C SER A 639 -40.07 -41.80 -50.27
N GLN A 640 -41.17 -41.06 -50.12
CA GLN A 640 -42.36 -41.18 -50.98
C GLN A 640 -42.11 -40.66 -52.40
N PHE A 641 -41.14 -39.76 -52.59
CA PHE A 641 -40.74 -39.28 -53.93
C PHE A 641 -39.77 -40.22 -54.66
N ARG A 642 -39.36 -41.34 -54.05
CA ARG A 642 -38.44 -42.31 -54.67
C ARG A 642 -39.11 -43.51 -55.36
N LEU A 643 -40.44 -43.54 -55.49
CA LEU A 643 -41.14 -44.53 -56.31
C LEU A 643 -41.86 -43.90 -57.50
N LYS A 644 -41.10 -43.70 -58.60
CA LYS A 644 -41.51 -43.98 -59.99
C LYS A 644 -40.38 -43.55 -60.92
N ARG A 645 -39.37 -44.40 -61.11
CA ARG A 645 -38.82 -44.58 -62.45
C ARG A 645 -39.30 -45.92 -62.96
N ARG A 646 -40.10 -45.79 -64.01
CA ARG A 646 -40.85 -46.78 -64.74
C ARG A 646 -39.88 -47.30 -65.79
N ASP A 647 -39.49 -48.56 -65.70
CA ASP A 647 -38.75 -49.20 -66.77
C ASP A 647 -39.69 -49.32 -67.99
N TYR A 648 -39.37 -48.56 -69.02
CA TYR A 648 -39.84 -48.77 -70.39
C TYR A 648 -38.59 -49.13 -71.22
N PHE A 649 -38.71 -50.28 -71.89
CA PHE A 649 -37.80 -50.95 -72.84
C PHE A 649 -36.66 -51.78 -72.25
#